data_AF-A0A973PJH8-F1
#
_entry.id   AF-A0A973PJH8-F1
#
_cell.length_a   1.000
_cell.length_b   1.000
_cell.length_c   1.000
_cell.angle_alpha   90.00
_cell.angle_beta   90.00
_cell.angle_gamma   90.00
#
_symmetry.space_group_name_H-M   'P 1'
#
loop_
_entity.id
_entity.type
_entity.pdbx_description
1 polymer ?
#
loop_
_entity_poly.entity_id
_entity_poly.type
_entity_poly.pdbx_seq_one_letter_code
_entity_poly.pdbx_strand_id
1 'polypeptide(L)'
;MESAEIARRFLRFFEERGHKIVPSASLIAEDPTLLLVNAGMVPFKPYFLGQRKPPASRLASVQKCVRTPDIEEVGKTTRHATFFQMLGNFSIGDYFKESAIPFAWELLTKSESDGGFGFPEEKLWVTVFLDDDEAIDIWRKVGVPTDRIQRRGLEDNYWHMGVPGPGGPCSEIYYDRGPEYGRDGGPVADEDRYLEVWNNVFMQYQLSAVRSKVDFDVSGELPAKNIDTGMGLERMATILQGVDNLYEIDTTYKILDRAADLTKTRYGRDHRSDVSLRVIADHVRTGTMLVADGVAPSNEGRGYVLRRILRRSIRNLRLLGSGDERYMHELTATTIEAMGETYPELKTDAPQIHAVIDAEEASFLSTLRTGTAIFDVAVEETKRKSGTVLSGDQAFKLHDTYGFPIDLTLEMASEQGLKVDEEGFRRLMAEQKANAKADAAAKKTGNADISVFGDLLERAGKIDFLGYDTTTAESTIVGILVDGVAVPAAGAGSEVEVVLGRTPFYAEGGGQLADQGVLRTSGAEVDVLDVQAPLKGLIVHRGKIRQGELRVGDEVQAEVDVERRKAISRSHSATHLVHRGFKNALGETAAQAGSENSPGRFRFDFTSAGAVPASVLRDVEDEVNSVLINDLQV
;
A
#
# COMPACT_ATOMS: atom_id res chain seq x y z
N MET A 1 -23.43 -24.51 1.28
CA MET A 1 -22.05 -24.94 1.62
C MET A 1 -21.33 -23.79 2.34
N GLU A 2 -20.77 -24.02 3.53
CA GLU A 2 -20.01 -22.99 4.28
C GLU A 2 -18.75 -22.54 3.52
N SER A 3 -18.34 -21.29 3.72
CA SER A 3 -17.18 -20.67 3.06
C SER A 3 -15.88 -21.45 3.28
N ALA A 4 -15.64 -21.91 4.51
CA ALA A 4 -14.45 -22.71 4.83
C ALA A 4 -14.43 -24.07 4.11
N GLU A 5 -15.61 -24.67 3.86
CA GLU A 5 -15.71 -25.92 3.10
C GLU A 5 -15.44 -25.71 1.61
N ILE A 6 -15.90 -24.60 1.03
CA ILE A 6 -15.59 -24.23 -0.35
C ILE A 6 -14.07 -24.15 -0.55
N ALA A 7 -13.37 -23.47 0.37
CA ALA A 7 -11.91 -23.37 0.37
C ALA A 7 -11.23 -24.73 0.47
N ARG A 8 -11.59 -25.56 1.47
CA ARG A 8 -10.99 -26.89 1.65
C ARG A 8 -11.20 -27.80 0.45
N ARG A 9 -12.39 -27.77 -0.13
CA ARG A 9 -12.75 -28.58 -1.31
C ARG A 9 -11.92 -28.21 -2.52
N PHE A 10 -11.80 -26.91 -2.81
CA PHE A 10 -10.93 -26.41 -3.87
C PHE A 10 -9.48 -26.85 -3.68
N LEU A 11 -8.92 -26.62 -2.49
CA LEU A 11 -7.52 -26.98 -2.21
C LEU A 11 -7.28 -28.48 -2.35
N ARG A 12 -8.17 -29.33 -1.80
CA ARG A 12 -8.07 -30.78 -1.92
C ARG A 12 -8.12 -31.24 -3.38
N PHE A 13 -9.03 -30.69 -4.17
CA PHE A 13 -9.17 -31.04 -5.59
C PHE A 13 -7.87 -30.81 -6.38
N PHE A 14 -7.17 -29.71 -6.11
CA PHE A 14 -5.88 -29.41 -6.75
C PHE A 14 -4.70 -30.15 -6.13
N GLU A 15 -4.71 -30.40 -4.82
CA GLU A 15 -3.72 -31.26 -4.17
C GLU A 15 -3.70 -32.67 -4.78
N GLU A 16 -4.87 -33.26 -4.99
CA GLU A 16 -5.05 -34.56 -5.67
C GLU A 16 -4.53 -34.56 -7.13
N ARG A 17 -4.37 -33.38 -7.74
CA ARG A 17 -3.81 -33.17 -9.09
C ARG A 17 -2.35 -32.75 -9.09
N GLY A 18 -1.69 -32.87 -7.95
CA GLY A 18 -0.26 -32.61 -7.79
C GLY A 18 0.10 -31.14 -7.62
N HIS A 19 -0.86 -30.27 -7.31
CA HIS A 19 -0.57 -28.89 -6.93
C HIS A 19 -0.07 -28.85 -5.49
N LYS A 20 1.02 -28.13 -5.26
CA LYS A 20 1.48 -27.83 -3.91
C LYS A 20 0.60 -26.74 -3.32
N ILE A 21 -0.07 -27.03 -2.21
CA ILE A 21 -0.85 -26.04 -1.47
C ILE A 21 0.09 -25.07 -0.76
N VAL A 22 -0.14 -23.78 -0.94
CA VAL A 22 0.62 -22.72 -0.28
C VAL A 22 -0.32 -21.80 0.52
N PRO A 23 0.11 -21.30 1.69
CA PRO A 23 -0.71 -20.39 2.48
C PRO A 23 -0.94 -19.07 1.75
N SER A 24 -1.98 -18.33 2.16
CA SER A 24 -2.17 -16.95 1.70
C SER A 24 -0.92 -16.13 2.03
N ALA A 25 -0.45 -15.34 1.07
CA ALA A 25 0.50 -14.27 1.33
C ALA A 25 -0.18 -13.10 2.06
N SER A 26 0.65 -12.21 2.63
CA SER A 26 0.20 -10.93 3.20
C SER A 26 -0.51 -10.07 2.14
N LEU A 27 -1.49 -9.28 2.57
CA LEU A 27 -2.10 -8.23 1.77
C LEU A 27 -1.12 -7.12 1.38
N ILE A 28 0.01 -7.00 2.09
CA ILE A 28 1.09 -6.09 1.74
C ILE A 28 1.83 -6.64 0.52
N ALA A 29 1.64 -6.00 -0.64
CA ALA A 29 2.32 -6.38 -1.86
C ALA A 29 3.85 -6.20 -1.76
N GLU A 30 4.61 -7.24 -2.13
CA GLU A 30 6.06 -7.14 -2.37
C GLU A 30 6.38 -6.27 -3.60
N ASP A 31 5.44 -6.19 -4.54
CA ASP A 31 5.60 -5.39 -5.75
C ASP A 31 5.54 -3.89 -5.43
N PRO A 32 6.59 -3.10 -5.74
CA PRO A 32 6.61 -1.67 -5.41
C PRO A 32 5.61 -0.83 -6.21
N THR A 33 5.03 -1.37 -7.29
CA THR A 33 4.00 -0.72 -8.10
C THR A 33 2.59 -0.96 -7.56
N LEU A 34 2.43 -1.84 -6.56
CA LEU A 34 1.15 -2.12 -5.91
C LEU A 34 1.17 -1.78 -4.43
N LEU A 35 0.09 -1.16 -3.97
CA LEU A 35 -0.13 -0.98 -2.53
C LEU A 35 -0.56 -2.30 -1.89
N LEU A 36 -1.56 -2.98 -2.42
CA LEU A 36 -2.12 -4.18 -1.83
C LEU A 36 -2.20 -5.32 -2.85
N VAL A 37 -2.18 -6.56 -2.36
CA VAL A 37 -2.45 -7.74 -3.18
C VAL A 37 -3.91 -7.70 -3.63
N ASN A 38 -4.13 -7.51 -4.93
CA ASN A 38 -5.46 -7.36 -5.56
C ASN A 38 -5.94 -8.61 -6.31
N ALA A 39 -5.07 -9.61 -6.47
CA ALA A 39 -5.37 -10.88 -7.15
C ALA A 39 -4.50 -12.03 -6.61
N GLY A 40 -4.99 -13.26 -6.79
CA GLY A 40 -4.34 -14.49 -6.34
C GLY A 40 -2.96 -14.73 -6.94
N MET A 41 -2.73 -14.29 -8.19
CA MET A 41 -1.44 -14.46 -8.86
C MET A 41 -0.33 -13.57 -8.32
N VAL A 42 -0.65 -12.42 -7.71
CA VAL A 42 0.32 -11.35 -7.37
C VAL A 42 1.55 -11.89 -6.62
N PRO A 43 1.42 -12.75 -5.58
CA PRO A 43 2.58 -13.32 -4.88
C PRO A 43 3.48 -14.18 -5.77
N PHE A 44 2.96 -14.71 -6.87
CA PHE A 44 3.66 -15.61 -7.80
C PHE A 44 4.25 -14.88 -9.02
N LYS A 45 4.04 -13.56 -9.15
CA LYS A 45 4.58 -12.74 -10.24
C LYS A 45 6.06 -13.01 -10.56
N PRO A 46 6.99 -13.07 -9.58
CA PRO A 46 8.40 -13.31 -9.87
C PRO A 46 8.66 -14.68 -10.52
N TYR A 47 7.81 -15.67 -10.30
CA TYR A 47 7.94 -17.00 -10.89
C TYR A 47 7.47 -17.01 -12.35
N PHE A 48 6.35 -16.36 -12.65
CA PHE A 48 5.86 -16.23 -14.03
C PHE A 48 6.84 -15.46 -14.93
N LEU A 49 7.55 -14.49 -14.35
CA LEU A 49 8.59 -13.71 -15.04
C LEU A 49 9.95 -14.42 -15.11
N GLY A 50 10.10 -15.61 -14.52
CA GLY A 50 11.38 -16.34 -14.45
C GLY A 50 12.45 -15.68 -13.58
N GLN A 51 12.08 -14.71 -12.73
CA GLN A 51 12.99 -13.96 -11.87
C GLN A 51 13.38 -14.72 -10.60
N ARG A 52 12.51 -15.63 -10.15
CA ARG A 52 12.76 -16.53 -9.01
C ARG A 52 12.35 -17.95 -9.39
N LYS A 53 12.97 -18.94 -8.76
CA LYS A 53 12.58 -20.35 -8.91
C LYS A 53 11.34 -20.63 -8.06
N PRO A 54 10.25 -21.19 -8.62
CA PRO A 54 9.08 -21.51 -7.83
C PRO A 54 9.31 -22.74 -6.92
N PRO A 55 8.56 -22.84 -5.80
CA PRO A 55 8.67 -23.99 -4.89
C PRO A 55 8.08 -25.29 -5.48
N ALA A 56 7.25 -25.19 -6.51
CA ALA A 56 6.74 -26.29 -7.34
C ALA A 56 6.24 -25.71 -8.68
N SER A 57 6.11 -26.54 -9.72
CA SER A 57 5.57 -26.10 -11.02
C SER A 57 4.04 -25.92 -11.01
N ARG A 58 3.36 -26.54 -10.04
CA ARG A 58 1.92 -26.45 -9.80
C ARG A 58 1.66 -25.96 -8.38
N LEU A 59 0.90 -24.88 -8.22
CA LEU A 59 0.60 -24.26 -6.92
C LEU A 59 -0.90 -24.02 -6.79
N ALA A 60 -1.45 -24.11 -5.58
CA ALA A 60 -2.81 -23.65 -5.32
C ALA A 60 -2.90 -22.94 -3.97
N SER A 61 -3.74 -21.92 -3.88
CA SER A 61 -3.91 -21.12 -2.66
C SER A 61 -5.31 -20.50 -2.56
N VAL A 62 -5.67 -20.11 -1.33
CA VAL A 62 -6.77 -19.19 -1.04
C VAL A 62 -6.13 -17.87 -0.63
N GLN A 63 -6.06 -16.90 -1.53
CA GLN A 63 -5.34 -15.66 -1.31
C GLN A 63 -6.28 -14.55 -0.83
N LYS A 64 -5.94 -13.91 0.29
CA LYS A 64 -6.52 -12.65 0.74
C LYS A 64 -6.30 -11.57 -0.34
N CYS A 65 -7.35 -10.88 -0.78
CA CYS A 65 -7.25 -9.81 -1.76
C CYS A 65 -7.98 -8.55 -1.30
N VAL A 66 -7.42 -7.39 -1.63
CA VAL A 66 -8.08 -6.09 -1.46
C VAL A 66 -8.11 -5.33 -2.77
N ARG A 67 -9.28 -4.83 -3.15
CA ARG A 67 -9.49 -3.96 -4.33
C ARG A 67 -10.02 -2.60 -3.91
N THR A 68 -9.19 -1.59 -4.09
CA THR A 68 -9.57 -0.19 -3.79
C THR A 68 -10.53 0.45 -4.80
N PRO A 69 -10.53 0.09 -6.11
CA PRO A 69 -11.50 0.67 -7.05
C PRO A 69 -12.95 0.32 -6.69
N ASP A 70 -13.17 -0.82 -6.04
CA ASP A 70 -14.50 -1.35 -5.72
C ASP A 70 -15.11 -0.71 -4.47
N ILE A 71 -14.35 0.07 -3.70
CA ILE A 71 -14.80 0.68 -2.43
C ILE A 71 -16.11 1.45 -2.61
N GLU A 72 -16.28 2.17 -3.71
CA GLU A 72 -17.50 2.95 -3.95
C GLU A 72 -18.73 2.13 -4.32
N GLU A 73 -18.56 0.90 -4.79
CA GLU A 73 -19.63 -0.02 -5.18
C GLU A 73 -20.10 -0.93 -4.04
N VAL A 74 -19.32 -0.99 -2.94
CA VAL A 74 -19.65 -1.76 -1.74
C VAL A 74 -20.97 -1.29 -1.15
N GLY A 75 -21.83 -2.26 -0.85
CA GLY A 75 -23.18 -2.09 -0.29
C GLY A 75 -24.24 -1.74 -1.32
N LYS A 76 -23.87 -1.09 -2.42
CA LYS A 76 -24.77 -0.68 -3.52
C LYS A 76 -25.08 -1.83 -4.47
N THR A 77 -24.06 -2.61 -4.81
CA THR A 77 -24.20 -3.79 -5.66
C THR A 77 -24.22 -5.06 -4.83
N THR A 78 -24.66 -6.17 -5.43
CA THR A 78 -24.74 -7.48 -4.75
C THR A 78 -23.42 -8.27 -4.78
N ARG A 79 -22.41 -7.79 -5.53
CA ARG A 79 -21.22 -8.57 -5.92
C ARG A 79 -19.85 -7.92 -5.65
N HIS A 80 -19.80 -6.64 -5.27
CA HIS A 80 -18.53 -5.95 -5.00
C HIS A 80 -18.19 -5.98 -3.52
N ALA A 81 -16.91 -6.24 -3.21
CA ALA A 81 -16.38 -6.25 -1.86
C ALA A 81 -15.00 -5.59 -1.89
N THR A 82 -14.62 -4.92 -0.79
CA THR A 82 -13.27 -4.37 -0.67
C THR A 82 -12.28 -5.50 -0.41
N PHE A 83 -12.64 -6.41 0.49
CA PHE A 83 -11.89 -7.63 0.80
C PHE A 83 -12.64 -8.86 0.29
N PHE A 84 -11.91 -9.76 -0.35
CA PHE A 84 -12.45 -11.04 -0.78
C PHE A 84 -11.31 -12.06 -0.85
N GLN A 85 -11.68 -13.33 -0.99
CA GLN A 85 -10.73 -14.43 -1.05
C GLN A 85 -10.71 -15.00 -2.46
N MET A 86 -9.55 -14.99 -3.09
CA MET A 86 -9.37 -15.52 -4.43
C MET A 86 -8.74 -16.91 -4.37
N LEU A 87 -9.50 -17.91 -4.78
CA LEU A 87 -9.05 -19.29 -4.89
C LEU A 87 -8.41 -19.44 -6.25
N GLY A 88 -7.15 -19.83 -6.29
CA GLY A 88 -6.38 -19.90 -7.52
C GLY A 88 -5.53 -21.16 -7.60
N ASN A 89 -5.45 -21.71 -8.81
CA ASN A 89 -4.52 -22.77 -9.19
C ASN A 89 -3.61 -22.24 -10.29
N PHE A 90 -2.31 -22.38 -10.05
CA PHE A 90 -1.27 -21.77 -10.85
C PHE A 90 -0.40 -22.84 -11.49
N SER A 91 -0.17 -22.70 -12.80
CA SER A 91 0.78 -23.51 -13.56
C SER A 91 1.94 -22.63 -13.97
N ILE A 92 3.15 -23.02 -13.60
CA ILE A 92 4.38 -22.31 -13.95
C ILE A 92 5.13 -23.19 -14.96
N GLY A 93 4.77 -23.03 -16.24
CA GLY A 93 5.35 -23.77 -17.37
C GLY A 93 5.04 -25.27 -17.42
N ASP A 94 4.00 -25.74 -16.73
CA ASP A 94 3.69 -27.19 -16.60
C ASP A 94 2.54 -27.65 -17.50
N TYR A 95 1.35 -27.11 -17.28
CA TYR A 95 0.15 -27.31 -18.11
C TYR A 95 -0.45 -25.97 -18.54
N PHE A 96 -1.35 -26.02 -19.53
CA PHE A 96 -2.04 -24.85 -20.08
C PHE A 96 -3.55 -25.14 -20.29
N LYS A 97 -4.17 -24.57 -21.32
CA LYS A 97 -5.63 -24.63 -21.59
C LYS A 97 -6.23 -26.04 -21.57
N GLU A 98 -5.58 -27.00 -22.23
CA GLU A 98 -6.03 -28.41 -22.34
C GLU A 98 -6.19 -29.12 -20.99
N SER A 99 -5.61 -28.59 -19.90
CA SER A 99 -5.84 -29.09 -18.54
C SER A 99 -6.60 -28.10 -17.65
N ALA A 100 -6.33 -26.80 -17.77
CA ALA A 100 -6.96 -25.77 -16.94
C ALA A 100 -8.49 -25.74 -17.11
N ILE A 101 -8.97 -25.77 -18.36
CA ILE A 101 -10.41 -25.73 -18.67
C ILE A 101 -11.12 -26.99 -18.13
N PRO A 102 -10.64 -28.23 -18.41
CA PRO A 102 -11.24 -29.43 -17.82
C PRO A 102 -11.23 -29.46 -16.28
N PHE A 103 -10.16 -28.98 -15.63
CA PHE A 103 -10.12 -28.93 -14.17
C PHE A 103 -11.18 -27.99 -13.58
N ALA A 104 -11.34 -26.79 -14.16
CA ALA A 104 -12.37 -25.86 -13.73
C ALA A 104 -13.77 -26.43 -13.93
N TRP A 105 -14.04 -27.02 -15.12
CA TRP A 105 -15.32 -27.65 -15.42
C TRP A 105 -15.63 -28.80 -14.47
N GLU A 106 -14.69 -29.72 -14.29
CA GLU A 106 -14.86 -30.87 -13.41
C GLU A 106 -15.16 -30.44 -11.98
N LEU A 107 -14.42 -29.50 -11.41
CA LEU A 107 -14.65 -29.07 -10.02
C LEU A 107 -16.04 -28.43 -9.85
N LEU A 108 -16.49 -27.64 -10.82
CA LEU A 108 -17.80 -26.98 -10.77
C LEU A 108 -18.95 -27.99 -10.89
N THR A 109 -18.87 -28.96 -11.81
CA THR A 109 -20.01 -29.82 -12.17
C THR A 109 -20.04 -31.15 -11.42
N LYS A 110 -18.89 -31.65 -10.97
CA LYS A 110 -18.80 -32.89 -10.19
C LYS A 110 -19.67 -32.80 -8.94
N SER A 111 -20.35 -33.88 -8.59
CA SER A 111 -21.31 -33.90 -7.49
C SER A 111 -20.68 -33.49 -6.15
N GLU A 112 -21.47 -32.92 -5.24
CA GLU A 112 -21.00 -32.60 -3.89
C GLU A 112 -20.51 -33.84 -3.13
N SER A 113 -21.16 -35.00 -3.34
CA SER A 113 -20.73 -36.27 -2.72
C SER A 113 -19.37 -36.75 -3.23
N ASP A 114 -19.01 -36.41 -4.48
CA ASP A 114 -17.74 -36.82 -5.09
C ASP A 114 -16.65 -35.74 -4.99
N GLY A 115 -16.88 -34.70 -4.19
CA GLY A 115 -15.89 -33.65 -3.92
C GLY A 115 -15.93 -32.45 -4.87
N GLY A 116 -16.95 -32.32 -5.73
CA GLY A 116 -17.17 -31.11 -6.54
C GLY A 116 -18.19 -30.14 -5.95
N PHE A 117 -18.58 -29.11 -6.70
CA PHE A 117 -19.58 -28.12 -6.28
C PHE A 117 -21.01 -28.44 -6.71
N GLY A 118 -21.20 -29.46 -7.57
CA GLY A 118 -22.52 -29.95 -7.96
C GLY A 118 -23.36 -28.97 -8.79
N PHE A 119 -22.73 -28.02 -9.47
CA PHE A 119 -23.46 -27.10 -10.33
C PHE A 119 -24.06 -27.84 -11.53
N PRO A 120 -25.36 -27.62 -11.83
CA PRO A 120 -25.96 -28.18 -13.03
C PRO A 120 -25.27 -27.60 -14.27
N GLU A 121 -24.84 -28.47 -15.20
CA GLU A 121 -24.18 -28.04 -16.44
C GLU A 121 -25.09 -27.08 -17.24
N GLU A 122 -26.41 -27.25 -17.14
CA GLU A 122 -27.37 -26.41 -17.82
C GLU A 122 -27.42 -24.95 -17.32
N LYS A 123 -26.81 -24.69 -16.17
CA LYS A 123 -26.71 -23.38 -15.54
C LYS A 123 -25.40 -22.65 -15.84
N LEU A 124 -24.44 -23.32 -16.47
CA LEU A 124 -23.13 -22.76 -16.74
C LEU A 124 -23.03 -22.19 -18.16
N TRP A 125 -22.42 -21.01 -18.24
CA TRP A 125 -22.07 -20.29 -19.46
C TRP A 125 -20.60 -19.96 -19.45
N VAL A 126 -19.99 -19.81 -20.63
CA VAL A 126 -18.58 -19.42 -20.72
C VAL A 126 -18.38 -18.27 -21.69
N THR A 127 -17.46 -17.38 -21.35
CA THR A 127 -16.96 -16.35 -22.27
C THR A 127 -15.51 -16.66 -22.65
N VAL A 128 -15.12 -16.29 -23.87
CA VAL A 128 -13.79 -16.55 -24.43
C VAL A 128 -13.30 -15.33 -25.18
N PHE A 129 -12.00 -15.05 -25.10
CA PHE A 129 -11.38 -13.96 -25.86
C PHE A 129 -11.65 -14.08 -27.38
N LEU A 130 -11.86 -12.95 -28.05
CA LEU A 130 -12.28 -12.87 -29.47
C LEU A 130 -11.51 -13.80 -30.40
N ASP A 131 -10.19 -13.93 -30.22
CA ASP A 131 -9.31 -14.67 -31.12
C ASP A 131 -8.81 -16.00 -30.54
N ASP A 132 -9.45 -16.53 -29.49
CA ASP A 132 -9.03 -17.77 -28.83
C ASP A 132 -9.88 -19.00 -29.22
N ASP A 133 -9.72 -19.45 -30.46
CA ASP A 133 -10.40 -20.65 -31.00
C ASP A 133 -10.01 -21.94 -30.25
N GLU A 134 -8.78 -22.00 -29.75
CA GLU A 134 -8.26 -23.14 -28.98
C GLU A 134 -9.10 -23.36 -27.71
N ALA A 135 -9.40 -22.29 -26.96
CA ALA A 135 -10.23 -22.39 -25.77
C ALA A 135 -11.67 -22.80 -26.10
N ILE A 136 -12.24 -22.31 -27.20
CA ILE A 136 -13.60 -22.69 -27.65
C ILE A 136 -13.68 -24.18 -27.96
N ASP A 137 -12.69 -24.72 -28.66
CA ASP A 137 -12.66 -26.14 -29.00
C ASP A 137 -12.52 -27.02 -27.75
N ILE A 138 -11.73 -26.59 -26.76
CA ILE A 138 -11.62 -27.30 -25.48
C ILE A 138 -12.95 -27.23 -24.70
N TRP A 139 -13.62 -26.08 -24.67
CA TRP A 139 -14.94 -25.95 -24.03
C TRP A 139 -15.99 -26.88 -24.63
N ARG A 140 -15.99 -27.02 -25.96
CA ARG A 140 -16.85 -27.99 -26.65
C ARG A 140 -16.51 -29.43 -26.28
N LYS A 141 -15.21 -29.77 -26.18
CA LYS A 141 -14.76 -31.12 -25.79
C LYS A 141 -15.20 -31.50 -24.36
N VAL A 142 -15.26 -30.55 -23.42
CA VAL A 142 -15.73 -30.81 -22.05
C VAL A 142 -17.25 -30.81 -21.91
N GLY A 143 -17.99 -30.49 -22.98
CA GLY A 143 -19.45 -30.65 -23.05
C GLY A 143 -20.25 -29.34 -23.08
N VAL A 144 -19.61 -28.17 -23.13
CA VAL A 144 -20.35 -26.89 -23.16
C VAL A 144 -21.03 -26.68 -24.53
N PRO A 145 -22.35 -26.45 -24.57
CA PRO A 145 -23.06 -26.17 -25.81
C PRO A 145 -22.56 -24.90 -26.50
N THR A 146 -22.50 -24.89 -27.83
CA THR A 146 -21.92 -23.76 -28.60
C THR A 146 -22.69 -22.44 -28.40
N ASP A 147 -24.01 -22.50 -28.18
CA ASP A 147 -24.86 -21.34 -27.87
C ASP A 147 -24.59 -20.73 -26.50
N ARG A 148 -23.82 -21.42 -25.63
CA ARG A 148 -23.37 -20.92 -24.32
C ARG A 148 -21.90 -20.51 -24.25
N ILE A 149 -21.21 -20.54 -25.39
CA ILE A 149 -19.84 -20.06 -25.53
C ILE A 149 -19.90 -18.69 -26.23
N GLN A 150 -19.67 -17.62 -25.49
CA GLN A 150 -19.74 -16.24 -26.01
C GLN A 150 -18.35 -15.64 -26.19
N ARG A 151 -18.10 -14.97 -27.31
CA ARG A 151 -16.83 -14.26 -27.52
C ARG A 151 -16.90 -12.85 -26.98
N ARG A 152 -15.85 -12.38 -26.30
CA ARG A 152 -15.71 -10.98 -25.85
C ARG A 152 -14.30 -10.42 -26.01
N GLY A 153 -14.20 -9.09 -25.98
CA GLY A 153 -13.01 -8.31 -26.26
C GLY A 153 -12.00 -8.25 -25.12
N LEU A 154 -11.04 -7.31 -25.24
CA LEU A 154 -9.99 -7.06 -24.25
C LEU A 154 -10.54 -6.66 -22.88
N GLU A 155 -11.65 -5.91 -22.88
CA GLU A 155 -12.25 -5.40 -21.65
C GLU A 155 -12.67 -6.54 -20.71
N ASP A 156 -13.21 -7.62 -21.29
CA ASP A 156 -13.72 -8.76 -20.54
C ASP A 156 -12.69 -9.90 -20.46
N ASN A 157 -12.24 -10.39 -21.62
CA ASN A 157 -11.51 -11.65 -21.73
C ASN A 157 -9.99 -11.48 -21.98
N TYR A 158 -9.41 -10.41 -21.47
CA TYR A 158 -7.94 -10.27 -21.38
C TYR A 158 -7.56 -9.80 -19.98
N TRP A 159 -6.64 -10.50 -19.33
CA TRP A 159 -6.33 -10.24 -17.94
C TRP A 159 -4.89 -9.80 -17.72
N HIS A 160 -4.74 -8.79 -16.87
CA HIS A 160 -3.49 -8.33 -16.29
C HIS A 160 -3.80 -7.62 -14.96
N MET A 161 -2.80 -7.51 -14.08
CA MET A 161 -2.94 -6.97 -12.73
C MET A 161 -3.00 -5.43 -12.63
N GLY A 162 -3.20 -4.73 -13.75
CA GLY A 162 -3.23 -3.25 -13.82
C GLY A 162 -1.86 -2.54 -13.80
N VAL A 163 -0.76 -3.28 -13.69
CA VAL A 163 0.63 -2.76 -13.71
C VAL A 163 1.50 -3.63 -14.64
N PRO A 164 2.71 -3.18 -15.05
CA PRO A 164 3.62 -4.00 -15.85
C PRO A 164 3.88 -5.37 -15.23
N GLY A 165 3.82 -6.44 -16.02
CA GLY A 165 3.82 -7.80 -15.51
C GLY A 165 3.27 -8.83 -16.50
N PRO A 166 3.00 -10.06 -16.06
CA PRO A 166 2.42 -11.08 -16.92
C PRO A 166 0.98 -10.73 -17.29
N GLY A 167 0.56 -11.12 -18.49
CA GLY A 167 -0.80 -10.98 -19.00
C GLY A 167 -1.12 -11.99 -20.09
N GLY A 168 -2.41 -12.08 -20.45
CA GLY A 168 -2.86 -12.97 -21.51
C GLY A 168 -4.37 -12.97 -21.71
N PRO A 169 -4.85 -13.61 -22.79
CA PRO A 169 -6.27 -13.87 -22.97
C PRO A 169 -6.80 -14.74 -21.84
N CYS A 170 -8.09 -14.66 -21.56
CA CYS A 170 -8.72 -15.49 -20.57
C CYS A 170 -10.08 -16.01 -21.04
N SER A 171 -10.61 -16.97 -20.28
CA SER A 171 -11.96 -17.49 -20.44
C SER A 171 -12.62 -17.63 -19.09
N GLU A 172 -13.83 -17.09 -18.98
CA GLU A 172 -14.56 -16.99 -17.73
C GLU A 172 -15.78 -17.90 -17.74
N ILE A 173 -16.16 -18.40 -16.56
CA ILE A 173 -17.32 -19.26 -16.34
C ILE A 173 -18.32 -18.49 -15.51
N TYR A 174 -19.57 -18.52 -15.94
CA TYR A 174 -20.69 -17.80 -15.35
C TYR A 174 -21.79 -18.77 -14.92
N TYR A 175 -22.42 -18.49 -13.79
CA TYR A 175 -23.56 -19.23 -13.29
C TYR A 175 -24.86 -18.44 -13.51
N ASP A 176 -25.85 -19.07 -14.15
CA ASP A 176 -27.18 -18.51 -14.36
C ASP A 176 -28.03 -18.60 -13.09
N ARG A 177 -28.13 -17.49 -12.35
CA ARG A 177 -28.90 -17.42 -11.11
C ARG A 177 -30.41 -17.57 -11.31
N GLY A 178 -30.92 -17.31 -12.51
CA GLY A 178 -32.33 -17.42 -12.86
C GLY A 178 -32.98 -16.10 -13.31
N PRO A 179 -34.18 -16.17 -13.92
CA PRO A 179 -34.86 -15.01 -14.52
C PRO A 179 -35.17 -13.87 -13.53
N GLU A 180 -35.26 -14.15 -12.24
CA GLU A 180 -35.49 -13.15 -11.20
C GLU A 180 -34.33 -12.15 -11.04
N TYR A 181 -33.15 -12.47 -11.58
CA TYR A 181 -31.94 -11.66 -11.48
C TYR A 181 -31.60 -10.85 -12.73
N GLY A 182 -32.35 -10.99 -13.83
CA GLY A 182 -32.04 -10.26 -15.06
C GLY A 182 -32.48 -10.94 -16.36
N ARG A 183 -32.07 -10.35 -17.47
CA ARG A 183 -32.48 -10.75 -18.83
C ARG A 183 -31.80 -12.05 -19.27
N ASP A 184 -32.48 -12.77 -20.15
CA ASP A 184 -31.94 -13.97 -20.77
C ASP A 184 -30.96 -13.65 -21.91
N GLY A 185 -30.10 -14.62 -22.27
CA GLY A 185 -29.12 -14.47 -23.37
C GLY A 185 -27.66 -14.57 -22.96
N GLY A 186 -27.35 -15.16 -21.80
CA GLY A 186 -25.99 -15.35 -21.32
C GLY A 186 -25.33 -14.08 -20.77
N PRO A 187 -24.05 -14.17 -20.36
CA PRO A 187 -23.30 -13.08 -19.76
C PRO A 187 -23.34 -11.77 -20.57
N VAL A 188 -23.26 -11.83 -21.91
CA VAL A 188 -23.32 -10.62 -22.78
C VAL A 188 -24.63 -9.85 -22.62
N ALA A 189 -25.72 -10.51 -22.21
CA ALA A 189 -27.01 -9.85 -22.01
C ALA A 189 -27.14 -9.19 -20.63
N ASP A 190 -26.64 -9.83 -19.57
CA ASP A 190 -26.91 -9.42 -18.18
C ASP A 190 -25.98 -10.08 -17.14
N GLU A 191 -25.02 -9.33 -16.59
CA GLU A 191 -24.10 -9.86 -15.56
C GLU A 191 -24.66 -9.83 -14.13
N ASP A 192 -25.87 -9.31 -13.94
CA ASP A 192 -26.57 -9.42 -12.66
C ASP A 192 -27.21 -10.82 -12.51
N ARG A 193 -27.74 -11.37 -13.62
CA ARG A 193 -28.23 -12.75 -13.71
C ARG A 193 -27.12 -13.78 -13.86
N TYR A 194 -26.20 -13.53 -14.79
CA TYR A 194 -25.08 -14.41 -15.05
C TYR A 194 -23.89 -13.95 -14.22
N LEU A 195 -23.67 -14.60 -13.08
CA LEU A 195 -22.61 -14.22 -12.15
C LEU A 195 -21.31 -14.96 -12.50
N GLU A 196 -20.23 -14.21 -12.75
CA GLU A 196 -18.89 -14.79 -12.97
C GLU A 196 -18.41 -15.49 -11.70
N VAL A 197 -18.14 -16.80 -11.84
CA VAL A 197 -17.69 -17.67 -10.75
C VAL A 197 -16.24 -18.07 -10.86
N TRP A 198 -15.67 -18.06 -12.07
CA TRP A 198 -14.31 -18.53 -12.32
C TRP A 198 -13.69 -17.82 -13.53
N ASN A 199 -12.42 -17.45 -13.44
CA ASN A 199 -11.63 -16.93 -14.55
C ASN A 199 -10.39 -17.82 -14.80
N ASN A 200 -10.20 -18.27 -16.04
CA ASN A 200 -9.01 -18.98 -16.51
C ASN A 200 -8.14 -18.06 -17.36
N VAL A 201 -7.06 -17.54 -16.79
CA VAL A 201 -6.11 -16.67 -17.47
C VAL A 201 -4.97 -17.48 -18.08
N PHE A 202 -4.80 -17.30 -19.38
CA PHE A 202 -3.81 -18.00 -20.21
C PHE A 202 -2.58 -17.11 -20.39
N MET A 203 -1.82 -16.91 -19.31
CA MET A 203 -0.68 -15.99 -19.28
C MET A 203 0.42 -16.45 -20.24
N GLN A 204 0.74 -15.59 -21.21
CA GLN A 204 1.76 -15.87 -22.23
C GLN A 204 2.55 -14.63 -22.67
N TYR A 205 2.17 -13.43 -22.20
CA TYR A 205 2.80 -12.17 -22.59
C TYR A 205 3.34 -11.39 -21.39
N GLN A 206 4.42 -10.65 -21.60
CA GLN A 206 4.96 -9.69 -20.65
C GLN A 206 4.59 -8.26 -21.06
N LEU A 207 3.87 -7.56 -20.20
CA LEU A 207 3.45 -6.17 -20.39
C LEU A 207 4.49 -5.20 -19.82
N SER A 208 4.88 -4.18 -20.58
CA SER A 208 5.87 -3.17 -20.16
C SER A 208 5.25 -1.86 -19.68
N ALA A 209 4.10 -1.47 -20.24
CA ALA A 209 3.35 -0.29 -19.82
C ALA A 209 1.87 -0.61 -19.82
N VAL A 210 1.19 -0.34 -18.71
CA VAL A 210 -0.25 -0.56 -18.55
C VAL A 210 -0.88 0.78 -18.22
N ARG A 211 -1.73 1.27 -19.11
CA ARG A 211 -2.41 2.57 -19.00
C ARG A 211 -3.88 2.40 -18.62
N SER A 212 -4.52 1.35 -19.12
CA SER A 212 -5.87 0.94 -18.73
C SER A 212 -6.07 -0.57 -18.94
N LYS A 213 -7.28 -1.06 -18.68
CA LYS A 213 -7.70 -2.45 -18.95
C LYS A 213 -7.55 -2.86 -20.43
N VAL A 214 -7.66 -1.90 -21.35
CA VAL A 214 -7.64 -2.14 -22.80
C VAL A 214 -6.49 -1.41 -23.51
N ASP A 215 -5.62 -0.73 -22.76
CA ASP A 215 -4.49 0.03 -23.30
C ASP A 215 -3.21 -0.32 -22.54
N PHE A 216 -2.37 -1.14 -23.17
CA PHE A 216 -1.11 -1.62 -22.64
C PHE A 216 -0.16 -2.06 -23.77
N ASP A 217 1.14 -2.04 -23.47
CA ASP A 217 2.19 -2.45 -24.40
C ASP A 217 2.68 -3.86 -24.05
N VAL A 218 2.72 -4.74 -25.06
CA VAL A 218 3.33 -6.08 -24.96
C VAL A 218 4.80 -5.97 -25.34
N SER A 219 5.69 -6.29 -24.41
CA SER A 219 7.15 -6.29 -24.63
C SER A 219 7.69 -7.58 -25.24
N GLY A 220 6.97 -8.69 -25.08
CA GLY A 220 7.37 -10.00 -25.59
C GLY A 220 6.56 -11.14 -24.94
N GLU A 221 6.94 -12.37 -25.27
CA GLU A 221 6.41 -13.57 -24.63
C GLU A 221 7.02 -13.80 -23.24
N LEU A 222 6.26 -14.43 -22.35
CA LEU A 222 6.79 -14.91 -21.07
C LEU A 222 7.76 -16.09 -21.30
N PRO A 223 8.68 -16.39 -20.36
CA PRO A 223 9.60 -17.53 -20.47
C PRO A 223 8.93 -18.88 -20.69
N ALA A 224 7.68 -19.02 -20.24
CA ALA A 224 6.81 -20.16 -20.48
C ALA A 224 5.34 -19.70 -20.50
N LYS A 225 4.47 -20.51 -21.11
CA LYS A 225 3.02 -20.37 -20.97
C LYS A 225 2.60 -20.81 -19.57
N ASN A 226 1.79 -20.01 -18.90
CA ASN A 226 1.40 -20.21 -17.50
C ASN A 226 -0.12 -20.17 -17.35
N ILE A 227 -0.62 -20.75 -16.27
CA ILE A 227 -2.02 -20.63 -15.86
C ILE A 227 -2.08 -19.80 -14.58
N ASP A 228 -2.99 -18.84 -14.59
CA ASP A 228 -3.52 -18.16 -13.42
C ASP A 228 -5.03 -18.36 -13.44
N THR A 229 -5.60 -18.79 -12.32
CA THR A 229 -7.05 -18.83 -12.17
C THR A 229 -7.49 -18.01 -10.97
N GLY A 230 -8.69 -17.46 -11.09
CA GLY A 230 -9.36 -16.76 -10.00
C GLY A 230 -10.79 -17.25 -9.85
N MET A 231 -11.09 -17.88 -8.71
CA MET A 231 -12.45 -18.20 -8.27
C MET A 231 -12.75 -17.38 -7.02
N GLY A 232 -13.72 -16.47 -7.08
CA GLY A 232 -14.09 -15.63 -5.94
C GLY A 232 -14.88 -16.44 -4.90
N LEU A 233 -14.31 -16.64 -3.70
CA LEU A 233 -14.96 -17.43 -2.64
C LEU A 233 -16.35 -16.90 -2.33
N GLU A 234 -16.46 -15.59 -2.14
CA GLU A 234 -17.69 -14.93 -1.71
C GLU A 234 -18.82 -15.11 -2.73
N ARG A 235 -18.49 -15.12 -4.03
CA ARG A 235 -19.46 -15.39 -5.10
C ARG A 235 -19.89 -16.85 -5.14
N MET A 236 -18.94 -17.78 -4.97
CA MET A 236 -19.25 -19.20 -4.83
C MET A 236 -20.14 -19.47 -3.62
N ALA A 237 -19.84 -18.87 -2.47
CA ALA A 237 -20.63 -18.96 -1.26
C ALA A 237 -22.04 -18.42 -1.45
N THR A 238 -22.20 -17.29 -2.15
CA THR A 238 -23.52 -16.72 -2.48
C THR A 238 -24.40 -17.75 -3.19
N ILE A 239 -23.88 -18.42 -4.21
CA ILE A 239 -24.63 -19.42 -4.98
C ILE A 239 -24.88 -20.69 -4.15
N LEU A 240 -23.83 -21.25 -3.54
CA LEU A 240 -23.89 -22.54 -2.83
C LEU A 240 -24.64 -22.46 -1.49
N GLN A 241 -24.88 -21.27 -0.95
CA GLN A 241 -25.73 -21.04 0.23
C GLN A 241 -27.14 -20.60 -0.16
N GLY A 242 -27.37 -20.27 -1.44
CA GLY A 242 -28.69 -19.84 -1.93
C GLY A 242 -29.12 -18.48 -1.39
N VAL A 243 -28.18 -17.56 -1.20
CA VAL A 243 -28.44 -16.19 -0.70
C VAL A 243 -28.35 -15.16 -1.82
N ASP A 244 -28.92 -13.97 -1.61
CA ASP A 244 -29.12 -13.01 -2.70
C ASP A 244 -27.88 -12.19 -3.04
N ASN A 245 -26.95 -12.06 -2.10
CA ASN A 245 -25.73 -11.26 -2.25
C ASN A 245 -24.61 -11.72 -1.32
N LEU A 246 -23.40 -11.25 -1.59
CA LEU A 246 -22.19 -11.66 -0.86
C LEU A 246 -22.14 -11.24 0.61
N TYR A 247 -23.04 -10.35 1.06
CA TYR A 247 -23.08 -9.91 2.46
C TYR A 247 -23.91 -10.84 3.34
N GLU A 248 -24.71 -11.71 2.71
CA GLU A 248 -25.58 -12.69 3.37
C GLU A 248 -24.94 -14.06 3.54
N ILE A 249 -23.69 -14.22 3.12
CA ILE A 249 -22.93 -15.46 3.32
C ILE A 249 -22.57 -15.65 4.80
N ASP A 250 -22.39 -16.90 5.21
CA ASP A 250 -21.99 -17.36 6.55
C ASP A 250 -20.92 -16.52 7.27
N THR A 251 -19.90 -16.01 6.57
CA THR A 251 -18.84 -15.21 7.19
C THR A 251 -19.21 -13.73 7.36
N THR A 252 -19.84 -13.13 6.34
CA THR A 252 -20.12 -11.69 6.33
C THR A 252 -21.40 -11.37 7.10
N TYR A 253 -22.40 -12.24 7.04
CA TYR A 253 -23.68 -12.05 7.69
C TYR A 253 -23.55 -11.94 9.21
N LYS A 254 -22.62 -12.68 9.82
CA LYS A 254 -22.34 -12.59 11.28
C LYS A 254 -21.97 -11.16 11.70
N ILE A 255 -21.14 -10.48 10.90
CA ILE A 255 -20.70 -9.11 11.17
C ILE A 255 -21.85 -8.13 10.91
N LEU A 256 -22.59 -8.35 9.83
CA LEU A 256 -23.76 -7.57 9.47
C LEU A 256 -24.85 -7.62 10.55
N ASP A 257 -25.18 -8.81 11.01
CA ASP A 257 -26.20 -9.07 12.04
C ASP A 257 -25.77 -8.45 13.38
N ARG A 258 -24.50 -8.60 13.76
CA ARG A 258 -23.95 -7.92 14.94
C ARG A 258 -24.06 -6.39 14.83
N ALA A 259 -23.78 -5.81 13.66
CA ALA A 259 -23.94 -4.38 13.44
C ALA A 259 -25.40 -3.94 13.52
N ALA A 260 -26.33 -4.74 12.99
CA ALA A 260 -27.76 -4.50 13.09
C ALA A 260 -28.21 -4.49 14.57
N ASP A 261 -27.79 -5.48 15.36
CA ASP A 261 -28.07 -5.57 16.78
C ASP A 261 -27.55 -4.38 17.59
N LEU A 262 -26.26 -4.05 17.40
CA LEU A 262 -25.61 -2.94 18.10
C LEU A 262 -26.28 -1.60 17.81
N THR A 263 -26.70 -1.39 16.56
CA THR A 263 -27.35 -0.15 16.13
C THR A 263 -28.87 -0.18 16.31
N LYS A 264 -29.45 -1.30 16.78
CA LYS A 264 -30.90 -1.53 16.88
C LYS A 264 -31.62 -1.33 15.53
N THR A 265 -30.92 -1.63 14.44
CA THR A 265 -31.42 -1.61 13.07
C THR A 265 -31.88 -3.01 12.67
N ARG A 266 -32.77 -3.12 11.68
CA ARG A 266 -33.19 -4.42 11.12
C ARG A 266 -32.84 -4.48 9.64
N TYR A 267 -31.97 -5.41 9.27
CA TYR A 267 -31.63 -5.68 7.87
C TYR A 267 -32.85 -6.17 7.07
N GLY A 268 -32.96 -5.74 5.82
CA GLY A 268 -34.07 -6.02 4.90
C GLY A 268 -35.30 -5.13 5.10
N ARG A 269 -35.27 -4.15 6.01
CA ARG A 269 -36.39 -3.25 6.27
C ARG A 269 -36.34 -1.98 5.42
N ASP A 270 -35.16 -1.41 5.26
CA ASP A 270 -34.93 -0.12 4.59
C ASP A 270 -33.64 -0.19 3.79
N HIS A 271 -33.73 0.14 2.50
CA HIS A 271 -32.60 -0.03 1.57
C HIS A 271 -31.38 0.80 1.97
N ARG A 272 -31.56 2.03 2.46
CA ARG A 272 -30.44 2.89 2.86
C ARG A 272 -29.72 2.32 4.09
N SER A 273 -30.49 1.80 5.03
CA SER A 273 -29.97 1.13 6.22
C SER A 273 -29.25 -0.16 5.85
N ASP A 274 -29.77 -0.93 4.89
CA ASP A 274 -29.16 -2.16 4.39
C ASP A 274 -27.81 -1.88 3.71
N VAL A 275 -27.73 -0.86 2.85
CA VAL A 275 -26.46 -0.40 2.24
C VAL A 275 -25.44 -0.06 3.33
N SER A 276 -25.87 0.67 4.36
CA SER A 276 -24.99 1.08 5.47
C SER A 276 -24.46 -0.13 6.25
N LEU A 277 -25.33 -1.10 6.55
CA LEU A 277 -24.96 -2.36 7.24
C LEU A 277 -23.99 -3.20 6.40
N ARG A 278 -24.20 -3.28 5.08
CA ARG A 278 -23.28 -3.98 4.16
C ARG A 278 -21.91 -3.34 4.09
N VAL A 279 -21.85 -2.00 4.02
CA VAL A 279 -20.59 -1.24 4.07
C VAL A 279 -19.86 -1.50 5.38
N ILE A 280 -20.57 -1.48 6.52
CA ILE A 280 -19.98 -1.80 7.83
C ILE A 280 -19.37 -3.20 7.82
N ALA A 281 -20.14 -4.22 7.41
CA ALA A 281 -19.69 -5.61 7.42
C ALA A 281 -18.44 -5.83 6.56
N ASP A 282 -18.43 -5.32 5.32
CA ASP A 282 -17.28 -5.44 4.42
C ASP A 282 -16.04 -4.69 4.92
N HIS A 283 -16.20 -3.43 5.34
CA HIS A 283 -15.08 -2.59 5.69
C HIS A 283 -14.46 -2.95 7.05
N VAL A 284 -15.26 -3.41 8.04
CA VAL A 284 -14.70 -3.95 9.30
C VAL A 284 -13.92 -5.23 9.02
N ARG A 285 -14.46 -6.11 8.17
CA ARG A 285 -13.77 -7.33 7.72
C ARG A 285 -12.44 -7.01 7.05
N THR A 286 -12.46 -6.05 6.14
CA THR A 286 -11.27 -5.56 5.41
C THR A 286 -10.24 -4.93 6.36
N GLY A 287 -10.68 -4.06 7.27
CA GLY A 287 -9.81 -3.39 8.22
C GLY A 287 -9.12 -4.36 9.17
N THR A 288 -9.86 -5.35 9.67
CA THR A 288 -9.32 -6.43 10.52
C THR A 288 -8.20 -7.19 9.79
N MET A 289 -8.41 -7.56 8.53
CA MET A 289 -7.42 -8.30 7.73
C MET A 289 -6.17 -7.47 7.43
N LEU A 290 -6.33 -6.19 7.11
CA LEU A 290 -5.20 -5.29 6.85
C LEU A 290 -4.34 -5.08 8.11
N VAL A 291 -4.99 -4.88 9.27
CA VAL A 291 -4.28 -4.71 10.55
C VAL A 291 -3.56 -6.00 10.96
N ALA A 292 -4.19 -7.15 10.76
CA ALA A 292 -3.55 -8.45 10.97
C ALA A 292 -2.29 -8.63 10.11
N ASP A 293 -2.31 -8.16 8.87
CA ASP A 293 -1.14 -8.17 7.98
C ASP A 293 -0.14 -7.02 8.26
N GLY A 294 -0.32 -6.26 9.34
CA GLY A 294 0.64 -5.25 9.83
C GLY A 294 0.42 -3.83 9.30
N VAL A 295 -0.70 -3.54 8.64
CA VAL A 295 -1.03 -2.18 8.19
C VAL A 295 -1.55 -1.34 9.36
N ALA A 296 -0.96 -0.16 9.58
CA ALA A 296 -1.43 0.82 10.55
C ALA A 296 -2.09 2.03 9.84
N PRO A 297 -3.12 2.67 10.42
CA PRO A 297 -3.74 3.86 9.87
C PRO A 297 -2.72 5.01 9.68
N SER A 298 -2.71 5.62 8.50
CA SER A 298 -1.83 6.75 8.17
C SER A 298 -2.47 7.68 7.14
N ASN A 299 -1.78 8.78 6.78
CA ASN A 299 -2.27 9.72 5.75
C ASN A 299 -1.85 9.35 4.32
N GLU A 300 -1.05 8.29 4.12
CA GLU A 300 -0.52 7.93 2.80
C GLU A 300 -0.51 6.42 2.56
N GLY A 301 -0.51 6.02 1.27
CA GLY A 301 -0.36 4.62 0.85
C GLY A 301 -1.39 3.67 1.47
N ARG A 302 -0.92 2.52 1.97
CA ARG A 302 -1.77 1.46 2.56
C ARG A 302 -2.49 1.93 3.82
N GLY A 303 -1.82 2.73 4.64
CA GLY A 303 -2.39 3.27 5.87
C GLY A 303 -3.53 4.24 5.60
N TYR A 304 -3.47 4.99 4.49
CA TYR A 304 -4.59 5.81 4.01
C TYR A 304 -5.80 4.95 3.64
N VAL A 305 -5.59 3.85 2.91
CA VAL A 305 -6.68 2.93 2.53
C VAL A 305 -7.37 2.36 3.78
N LEU A 306 -6.59 1.86 4.74
CA LEU A 306 -7.11 1.35 6.02
C LEU A 306 -7.90 2.43 6.77
N ARG A 307 -7.35 3.64 6.86
CA ARG A 307 -8.01 4.77 7.51
C ARG A 307 -9.34 5.10 6.83
N ARG A 308 -9.39 5.15 5.49
CA ARG A 308 -10.60 5.44 4.73
C ARG A 308 -11.73 4.45 5.03
N ILE A 309 -11.45 3.15 4.95
CA ILE A 309 -12.47 2.11 5.15
C ILE A 309 -12.98 2.09 6.59
N LEU A 310 -12.09 2.19 7.60
CA LEU A 310 -12.50 2.20 9.01
C LEU A 310 -13.36 3.43 9.32
N ARG A 311 -12.95 4.62 8.86
CA ARG A 311 -13.70 5.86 9.08
C ARG A 311 -15.07 5.83 8.43
N ARG A 312 -15.19 5.21 7.26
CA ARG A 312 -16.48 5.03 6.58
C ARG A 312 -17.39 4.07 7.34
N SER A 313 -16.87 2.97 7.90
CA SER A 313 -17.65 2.12 8.83
C SER A 313 -18.12 2.88 10.06
N ILE A 314 -17.22 3.61 10.72
CA ILE A 314 -17.53 4.39 11.94
C ILE A 314 -18.61 5.43 11.66
N ARG A 315 -18.56 6.11 10.51
CA ARG A 315 -19.60 7.05 10.09
C ARG A 315 -20.96 6.35 9.94
N ASN A 316 -21.01 5.22 9.23
CA ASN A 316 -22.26 4.48 9.02
C ASN A 316 -22.83 3.96 10.35
N LEU A 317 -21.98 3.47 11.26
CA LEU A 317 -22.38 3.08 12.61
C LEU A 317 -23.00 4.24 13.40
N ARG A 318 -22.41 5.44 13.30
CA ARG A 318 -22.96 6.64 13.92
C ARG A 318 -24.31 7.05 13.34
N LEU A 319 -24.51 6.90 12.03
CA LEU A 319 -25.76 7.24 11.35
C LEU A 319 -26.90 6.28 11.73
N LEU A 320 -26.59 4.99 11.90
CA LEU A 320 -27.56 3.97 12.28
C LEU A 320 -27.84 3.94 13.79
N GLY A 321 -26.80 4.11 14.61
CA GLY A 321 -26.88 3.98 16.07
C GLY A 321 -27.18 5.28 16.82
N SER A 322 -27.07 5.22 18.15
CA SER A 322 -27.39 6.33 19.08
C SER A 322 -26.35 7.48 19.11
N GLY A 323 -25.42 7.55 18.15
CA GLY A 323 -24.46 8.65 17.99
C GLY A 323 -23.07 8.44 18.60
N ASP A 324 -22.96 8.32 19.92
CA ASP A 324 -21.65 8.42 20.63
C ASP A 324 -21.12 7.08 21.19
N GLU A 325 -21.81 5.97 20.93
CA GLU A 325 -21.34 4.63 21.30
C GLU A 325 -20.19 4.18 20.38
N ARG A 326 -19.29 3.36 20.95
CA ARG A 326 -18.17 2.73 20.23
C ARG A 326 -18.54 1.29 19.92
N TYR A 327 -18.48 0.91 18.66
CA TYR A 327 -18.95 -0.39 18.18
C TYR A 327 -17.84 -1.21 17.51
N MET A 328 -16.74 -0.57 17.11
CA MET A 328 -15.70 -1.24 16.33
C MET A 328 -15.04 -2.40 17.07
N HIS A 329 -14.89 -2.31 18.40
CA HIS A 329 -14.34 -3.40 19.22
C HIS A 329 -15.16 -4.69 19.04
N GLU A 330 -16.47 -4.64 19.27
CA GLU A 330 -17.39 -5.78 19.18
C GLU A 330 -17.47 -6.35 17.75
N LEU A 331 -17.47 -5.49 16.74
CA LEU A 331 -17.50 -5.90 15.33
C LEU A 331 -16.17 -6.54 14.88
N THR A 332 -15.05 -6.05 15.40
CA THR A 332 -13.72 -6.64 15.18
C THR A 332 -13.66 -8.03 15.81
N ALA A 333 -14.15 -8.20 17.04
CA ALA A 333 -14.21 -9.49 17.71
C ALA A 333 -15.06 -10.49 16.90
N THR A 334 -16.23 -10.06 16.44
CA THR A 334 -17.12 -10.86 15.58
C THR A 334 -16.45 -11.26 14.28
N THR A 335 -15.66 -10.36 13.68
CA THR A 335 -14.89 -10.62 12.47
C THR A 335 -13.81 -11.68 12.71
N ILE A 336 -13.06 -11.57 13.81
CA ILE A 336 -12.01 -12.53 14.19
C ILE A 336 -12.62 -13.92 14.41
N GLU A 337 -13.79 -14.01 15.03
CA GLU A 337 -14.51 -15.28 15.19
C GLU A 337 -15.00 -15.85 13.86
N ALA A 338 -15.62 -15.02 13.02
CA ALA A 338 -16.17 -15.45 11.73
C ALA A 338 -15.08 -15.91 10.73
N MET A 339 -13.90 -15.31 10.78
CA MET A 339 -12.80 -15.60 9.85
C MET A 339 -11.72 -16.53 10.42
N GLY A 340 -11.71 -16.76 11.74
CA GLY A 340 -10.61 -17.41 12.45
C GLY A 340 -10.51 -18.93 12.29
N GLU A 341 -11.42 -19.57 11.55
CA GLU A 341 -11.22 -20.95 11.06
C GLU A 341 -10.28 -20.98 9.85
N THR A 342 -10.45 -20.01 8.93
CA THR A 342 -9.62 -19.89 7.72
C THR A 342 -8.29 -19.18 8.02
N TYR A 343 -8.30 -18.21 8.93
CA TYR A 343 -7.13 -17.40 9.30
C TYR A 343 -6.90 -17.44 10.83
N PRO A 344 -6.33 -18.54 11.36
CA PRO A 344 -6.10 -18.69 12.80
C PRO A 344 -5.25 -17.59 13.42
N GLU A 345 -4.36 -16.95 12.64
CA GLU A 345 -3.52 -15.83 13.06
C GLU A 345 -4.34 -14.66 13.63
N LEU A 346 -5.58 -14.45 13.15
CA LEU A 346 -6.47 -13.41 13.66
C LEU A 346 -6.75 -13.55 15.16
N LYS A 347 -6.80 -14.79 15.66
CA LYS A 347 -7.02 -15.07 17.09
C LYS A 347 -5.78 -14.78 17.92
N THR A 348 -4.60 -15.09 17.38
CA THR A 348 -3.31 -14.82 18.02
C THR A 348 -3.06 -13.32 18.11
N ASP A 349 -3.35 -12.59 17.03
CA ASP A 349 -3.04 -11.16 16.89
C ASP A 349 -4.19 -10.25 17.37
N ALA A 350 -5.28 -10.83 17.87
CA ALA A 350 -6.48 -10.12 18.32
C ALA A 350 -6.17 -8.91 19.24
N PRO A 351 -5.29 -8.99 20.26
CA PRO A 351 -4.99 -7.84 21.12
C PRO A 351 -4.42 -6.65 20.35
N GLN A 352 -3.52 -6.89 19.38
CA GLN A 352 -2.95 -5.84 18.54
C GLN A 352 -4.00 -5.28 17.57
N ILE A 353 -4.81 -6.15 16.97
CA ILE A 353 -5.86 -5.75 16.03
C ILE A 353 -6.86 -4.80 16.72
N HIS A 354 -7.34 -5.18 17.91
CA HIS A 354 -8.21 -4.33 18.73
C HIS A 354 -7.54 -3.01 19.08
N ALA A 355 -6.28 -3.03 19.56
CA ALA A 355 -5.58 -1.82 19.94
C ALA A 355 -5.51 -0.78 18.81
N VAL A 356 -5.26 -1.22 17.57
CA VAL A 356 -5.18 -0.33 16.40
C VAL A 356 -6.57 0.18 16.00
N ILE A 357 -7.56 -0.69 15.89
CA ILE A 357 -8.90 -0.32 15.41
C ILE A 357 -9.62 0.57 16.44
N ASP A 358 -9.54 0.24 17.73
CA ASP A 358 -10.17 1.01 18.80
C ASP A 358 -9.54 2.41 18.94
N ALA A 359 -8.23 2.52 18.74
CA ALA A 359 -7.53 3.81 18.73
C ALA A 359 -7.99 4.70 17.57
N GLU A 360 -8.15 4.14 16.37
CA GLU A 360 -8.65 4.90 15.22
C GLU A 360 -10.12 5.31 15.41
N GLU A 361 -10.98 4.45 15.97
CA GLU A 361 -12.37 4.82 16.31
C GLU A 361 -12.42 5.98 17.32
N ALA A 362 -11.64 5.87 18.41
CA ALA A 362 -11.57 6.91 19.44
C ALA A 362 -11.09 8.24 18.87
N SER A 363 -10.04 8.22 18.04
CA SER A 363 -9.51 9.43 17.40
C SER A 363 -10.52 10.04 16.43
N PHE A 364 -11.14 9.21 15.58
CA PHE A 364 -11.97 9.69 14.50
C PHE A 364 -13.33 10.22 14.98
N LEU A 365 -13.95 9.64 16.01
CA LEU A 365 -15.24 10.14 16.54
C LEU A 365 -15.18 11.61 16.94
N SER A 366 -14.04 12.07 17.48
CA SER A 366 -13.80 13.48 17.81
C SER A 366 -13.75 14.36 16.55
N THR A 367 -12.99 13.93 15.54
CA THR A 367 -12.89 14.61 14.24
C THR A 367 -14.22 14.65 13.50
N LEU A 368 -14.97 13.54 13.50
CA LEU A 368 -16.25 13.39 12.81
C LEU A 368 -17.27 14.41 13.33
N ARG A 369 -17.42 14.54 14.66
CA ARG A 369 -18.36 15.50 15.25
C ARG A 369 -18.08 16.94 14.80
N THR A 370 -16.82 17.37 14.89
CA THR A 370 -16.42 18.73 14.51
C THR A 370 -16.52 18.93 13.00
N GLY A 371 -16.06 17.96 12.21
CA GLY A 371 -16.07 18.02 10.75
C GLY A 371 -17.47 18.04 10.15
N THR A 372 -18.41 17.23 10.67
CA THR A 372 -19.81 17.23 10.21
C THR A 372 -20.48 18.58 10.43
N ALA A 373 -20.31 19.20 11.61
CA ALA A 373 -20.89 20.52 11.86
C ALA A 373 -20.38 21.60 10.89
N ILE A 374 -19.09 21.56 10.56
CA ILE A 374 -18.46 22.51 9.62
C ILE A 374 -18.92 22.22 8.18
N PHE A 375 -19.02 20.94 7.82
CA PHE A 375 -19.54 20.52 6.52
C PHE A 375 -20.98 20.99 6.32
N ASP A 376 -21.85 20.82 7.32
CA ASP A 376 -23.25 21.25 7.25
C ASP A 376 -23.36 22.77 7.00
N VAL A 377 -22.53 23.57 7.68
CA VAL A 377 -22.45 25.02 7.43
C VAL A 377 -22.02 25.31 5.98
N ALA A 378 -21.01 24.60 5.46
CA ALA A 378 -20.52 24.78 4.10
C ALA A 378 -21.58 24.38 3.04
N VAL A 379 -22.37 23.35 3.31
CA VAL A 379 -23.51 22.91 2.50
C VAL A 379 -24.60 23.98 2.49
N GLU A 380 -25.00 24.48 3.66
CA GLU A 380 -26.03 25.52 3.77
C GLU A 380 -25.60 26.82 3.07
N GLU A 381 -24.34 27.22 3.21
CA GLU A 381 -23.80 28.38 2.49
C GLU A 381 -23.84 28.21 0.97
N THR A 382 -23.53 27.01 0.49
CA THR A 382 -23.55 26.66 -0.93
C THR A 382 -24.98 26.66 -1.48
N LYS A 383 -25.91 25.99 -0.79
CA LYS A 383 -27.33 25.93 -1.15
C LYS A 383 -27.99 27.31 -1.10
N ARG A 384 -27.65 28.15 -0.12
CA ARG A 384 -28.17 29.54 -0.02
C ARG A 384 -27.74 30.42 -1.20
N LYS A 385 -26.60 30.11 -1.83
CA LYS A 385 -26.15 30.77 -3.06
C LYS A 385 -26.69 30.10 -4.33
N SER A 386 -27.63 29.16 -4.21
CA SER A 386 -28.14 28.30 -5.29
C SER A 386 -27.03 27.53 -6.01
N GLY A 387 -25.92 27.25 -5.32
CA GLY A 387 -24.81 26.46 -5.85
C GLY A 387 -25.07 24.96 -5.71
N THR A 388 -24.51 24.19 -6.65
CA THR A 388 -24.53 22.71 -6.63
C THR A 388 -23.15 22.10 -6.40
N VAL A 389 -22.14 22.93 -6.17
CA VAL A 389 -20.74 22.54 -6.03
C VAL A 389 -20.14 23.19 -4.78
N LEU A 390 -19.66 22.36 -3.85
CA LEU A 390 -18.84 22.78 -2.71
C LEU A 390 -17.47 23.22 -3.22
N SER A 391 -16.98 24.40 -2.83
CA SER A 391 -15.72 24.91 -3.39
C SER A 391 -14.51 24.11 -2.93
N GLY A 392 -13.45 24.12 -3.74
CA GLY A 392 -12.17 23.49 -3.39
C GLY A 392 -11.60 24.05 -2.08
N ASP A 393 -11.77 25.34 -1.81
CA ASP A 393 -11.33 25.97 -0.55
C ASP A 393 -12.09 25.45 0.67
N GLN A 394 -13.41 25.23 0.56
CA GLN A 394 -14.23 24.68 1.65
C GLN A 394 -13.81 23.23 1.95
N ALA A 395 -13.65 22.42 0.91
CA ALA A 395 -13.17 21.04 1.03
C ALA A 395 -11.73 20.99 1.57
N PHE A 396 -10.85 21.88 1.10
CA PHE A 396 -9.47 21.99 1.56
C PHE A 396 -9.41 22.38 3.03
N LYS A 397 -10.24 23.33 3.47
CA LYS A 397 -10.31 23.72 4.88
C LYS A 397 -10.79 22.58 5.78
N LEU A 398 -11.82 21.84 5.35
CA LEU A 398 -12.30 20.63 6.05
C LEU A 398 -11.17 19.62 6.25
N HIS A 399 -10.42 19.35 5.18
CA HIS A 399 -9.32 18.39 5.18
C HIS A 399 -8.10 18.87 5.97
N ASP A 400 -7.55 20.01 5.58
CA ASP A 400 -6.26 20.51 6.07
C ASP A 400 -6.35 21.07 7.50
N THR A 401 -7.36 21.90 7.76
CA THR A 401 -7.48 22.59 9.06
C THR A 401 -8.11 21.69 10.12
N TYR A 402 -9.10 20.87 9.75
CA TYR A 402 -9.91 20.11 10.70
C TYR A 402 -9.69 18.59 10.64
N GLY A 403 -8.83 18.11 9.73
CA GLY A 403 -8.52 16.70 9.57
C GLY A 403 -9.68 15.85 9.04
N PHE A 404 -10.70 16.49 8.46
CA PHE A 404 -11.90 15.82 7.96
C PHE A 404 -11.62 15.19 6.59
N PRO A 405 -11.74 13.86 6.44
CA PRO A 405 -11.35 13.18 5.20
C PRO A 405 -12.07 13.73 3.96
N ILE A 406 -11.31 13.90 2.87
CA ILE A 406 -11.89 14.31 1.58
C ILE A 406 -12.88 13.26 1.07
N ASP A 407 -12.60 11.98 1.26
CA ASP A 407 -13.51 10.89 0.85
C ASP A 407 -14.89 11.02 1.51
N LEU A 408 -14.94 11.35 2.81
CA LEU A 408 -16.20 11.57 3.51
C LEU A 408 -16.88 12.87 3.07
N THR A 409 -16.10 13.90 2.74
CA THR A 409 -16.64 15.15 2.19
C THR A 409 -17.32 14.89 0.84
N LEU A 410 -16.70 14.10 -0.04
CA LEU A 410 -17.27 13.68 -1.32
C LEU A 410 -18.55 12.87 -1.13
N GLU A 411 -18.51 11.86 -0.26
CA GLU A 411 -19.66 11.00 0.03
C GLU A 411 -20.84 11.81 0.59
N MET A 412 -20.59 12.65 1.61
CA MET A 412 -21.63 13.47 2.23
C MET A 412 -22.18 14.54 1.29
N ALA A 413 -21.35 15.11 0.41
CA ALA A 413 -21.82 16.05 -0.61
C ALA A 413 -22.76 15.36 -1.60
N SER A 414 -22.38 14.17 -2.06
CA SER A 414 -23.21 13.37 -2.99
C SER A 414 -24.57 13.02 -2.39
N GLU A 415 -24.62 12.60 -1.12
CA GLU A 415 -25.88 12.34 -0.38
C GLU A 415 -26.80 13.57 -0.30
N GLN A 416 -26.23 14.77 -0.36
CA GLN A 416 -26.94 16.06 -0.36
C GLN A 416 -27.26 16.58 -1.77
N GLY A 417 -26.95 15.81 -2.81
CA GLY A 417 -27.11 16.22 -4.21
C GLY A 417 -26.11 17.28 -4.67
N LEU A 418 -24.98 17.41 -3.98
CA LEU A 418 -23.90 18.35 -4.29
C LEU A 418 -22.69 17.61 -4.86
N LYS A 419 -21.88 18.32 -5.65
CA LYS A 419 -20.53 17.91 -6.04
C LYS A 419 -19.49 18.66 -5.21
N VAL A 420 -18.25 18.20 -5.23
CA VAL A 420 -17.11 18.94 -4.68
C VAL A 420 -16.20 19.33 -5.84
N ASP A 421 -15.66 20.54 -5.80
CA ASP A 421 -14.59 20.97 -6.70
C ASP A 421 -13.26 20.29 -6.31
N GLU A 422 -13.10 19.05 -6.79
CA GLU A 422 -11.91 18.23 -6.56
C GLU A 422 -10.65 18.81 -7.20
N GLU A 423 -10.78 19.47 -8.36
CA GLU A 423 -9.64 20.10 -9.03
C GLU A 423 -9.09 21.26 -8.20
N GLY A 424 -9.98 22.11 -7.69
CA GLY A 424 -9.63 23.17 -6.75
C GLY A 424 -8.99 22.63 -5.47
N PHE A 425 -9.56 21.58 -4.88
CA PHE A 425 -8.97 20.90 -3.72
C PHE A 425 -7.54 20.38 -4.01
N ARG A 426 -7.35 19.64 -5.11
CA ARG A 426 -6.05 19.08 -5.50
C ARG A 426 -5.03 20.18 -5.76
N ARG A 427 -5.44 21.28 -6.38
CA ARG A 427 -4.59 22.45 -6.60
C ARG A 427 -4.10 23.03 -5.27
N LEU A 428 -4.98 23.24 -4.30
CA LEU A 428 -4.61 23.77 -2.98
C LEU A 428 -3.70 22.81 -2.20
N MET A 429 -3.96 21.50 -2.26
CA MET A 429 -3.07 20.47 -1.70
C MET A 429 -1.67 20.50 -2.35
N ALA A 430 -1.60 20.68 -3.67
CA ALA A 430 -0.34 20.78 -4.39
C ALA A 430 0.42 22.06 -4.04
N GLU A 431 -0.28 23.20 -3.95
CA GLU A 431 0.28 24.48 -3.50
C GLU A 431 0.85 24.36 -2.07
N GLN A 432 0.11 23.76 -1.14
CA GLN A 432 0.58 23.51 0.23
C GLN A 432 1.84 22.65 0.25
N LYS A 433 1.87 21.54 -0.51
CA LYS A 433 3.02 20.64 -0.57
C LYS A 433 4.23 21.31 -1.22
N ALA A 434 4.01 22.12 -2.26
CA ALA A 434 5.05 22.90 -2.91
C ALA A 434 5.65 23.94 -1.96
N ASN A 435 4.81 24.65 -1.19
CA ASN A 435 5.25 25.62 -0.18
C ASN A 435 6.05 24.93 0.94
N ALA A 436 5.58 23.79 1.46
CA ALA A 436 6.32 23.02 2.47
C ALA A 436 7.69 22.55 1.95
N LYS A 437 7.77 22.13 0.67
CA LYS A 437 9.02 21.75 0.02
C LYS A 437 9.93 22.95 -0.23
N ALA A 438 9.37 24.09 -0.63
CA ALA A 438 10.11 25.33 -0.84
C ALA A 438 10.67 25.86 0.48
N ASP A 439 9.92 25.80 1.58
CA ASP A 439 10.38 26.16 2.92
C ASP A 439 11.47 25.20 3.42
N ALA A 440 11.36 23.91 3.12
CA ALA A 440 12.39 22.93 3.43
C ALA A 440 13.66 23.12 2.58
N ALA A 441 13.53 23.51 1.30
CA ALA A 441 14.63 23.81 0.39
C ALA A 441 15.30 25.16 0.69
N ALA A 442 14.53 26.18 1.07
CA ALA A 442 15.04 27.49 1.48
C ALA A 442 15.84 27.39 2.79
N LYS A 443 15.56 26.39 3.64
CA LYS A 443 16.38 26.03 4.80
C LYS A 443 17.64 25.23 4.45
N LYS A 444 17.77 24.73 3.21
CA LYS A 444 18.95 24.07 2.64
C LYS A 444 19.56 24.96 1.55
N THR A 445 20.06 26.13 1.91
CA THR A 445 20.68 27.05 0.94
C THR A 445 21.90 26.42 0.25
N GLY A 446 21.93 26.51 -1.08
CA GLY A 446 23.05 26.16 -1.95
C GLY A 446 22.63 26.15 -3.42
N ASN A 447 22.57 27.35 -4.03
CA ASN A 447 22.14 27.62 -5.41
C ASN A 447 23.18 27.20 -6.48
N ALA A 448 23.65 25.96 -6.46
CA ALA A 448 24.48 25.43 -7.54
C ALA A 448 23.66 24.52 -8.47
N ASP A 449 23.77 24.77 -9.78
CA ASP A 449 23.21 23.89 -10.81
C ASP A 449 23.86 22.50 -10.73
N ILE A 450 23.05 21.45 -10.80
CA ILE A 450 23.47 20.05 -10.69
C ILE A 450 24.53 19.71 -11.76
N SER A 451 24.48 20.36 -12.92
CA SER A 451 25.45 20.22 -14.01
C SER A 451 26.89 20.52 -13.56
N VAL A 452 27.09 21.56 -12.74
CA VAL A 452 28.42 21.98 -12.24
C VAL A 452 29.02 20.94 -11.29
N PHE A 453 28.18 20.30 -10.47
CA PHE A 453 28.62 19.20 -9.60
C PHE A 453 28.96 17.93 -10.40
N GLY A 454 28.28 17.68 -11.52
CA GLY A 454 28.58 16.57 -12.43
C GLY A 454 29.99 16.69 -13.02
N ASP A 455 30.34 17.86 -13.57
CA ASP A 455 31.67 18.13 -14.13
C ASP A 455 32.78 18.00 -13.08
N LEU A 456 32.51 18.42 -11.84
CA LEU A 456 33.46 18.29 -10.72
C LEU A 456 33.65 16.83 -10.30
N LEU A 457 32.58 16.03 -10.29
CA LEU A 457 32.65 14.60 -9.99
C LEU A 457 33.45 13.84 -11.08
N GLU A 458 33.29 14.19 -12.35
CA GLU A 458 34.11 13.61 -13.43
C GLU A 458 35.60 13.94 -13.28
N ARG A 459 35.93 15.17 -12.85
CA ARG A 459 37.32 15.60 -12.61
C ARG A 459 37.93 15.01 -11.35
N ALA A 460 37.15 14.90 -10.27
CA ALA A 460 37.61 14.39 -8.99
C ALA A 460 37.68 12.86 -8.94
N GLY A 461 36.85 12.18 -9.74
CA GLY A 461 36.54 10.78 -9.50
C GLY A 461 35.76 10.59 -8.20
N LYS A 462 35.61 9.33 -7.76
CA LYS A 462 34.97 9.02 -6.47
C LYS A 462 35.87 9.53 -5.33
N ILE A 463 35.32 10.39 -4.47
CA ILE A 463 36.06 10.89 -3.30
C ILE A 463 36.17 9.80 -2.24
N ASP A 464 37.38 9.58 -1.76
CA ASP A 464 37.63 8.66 -0.64
C ASP A 464 37.28 9.33 0.69
N PHE A 465 36.26 8.79 1.35
CA PHE A 465 35.87 9.21 2.70
C PHE A 465 36.70 8.44 3.74
N LEU A 466 37.52 9.17 4.50
CA LEU A 466 38.45 8.65 5.51
C LEU A 466 37.90 8.73 6.93
N GLY A 467 36.75 9.36 7.12
CA GLY A 467 36.22 9.75 8.43
C GLY A 467 35.79 8.60 9.33
N TYR A 468 35.85 7.35 8.85
CA TYR A 468 35.71 6.14 9.66
C TYR A 468 36.94 5.87 10.52
N ASP A 469 38.13 6.20 10.01
CA ASP A 469 39.41 5.86 10.63
C ASP A 469 40.12 7.09 11.22
N THR A 470 39.96 8.26 10.59
CA THR A 470 40.69 9.47 10.99
C THR A 470 39.80 10.71 11.09
N THR A 471 40.19 11.65 11.95
CA THR A 471 39.55 12.98 12.07
C THR A 471 40.37 14.08 11.39
N THR A 472 41.53 13.73 10.85
CA THR A 472 42.45 14.62 10.13
C THR A 472 43.00 13.92 8.91
N ALA A 473 43.21 14.63 7.80
CA ALA A 473 43.87 14.08 6.62
C ALA A 473 44.52 15.16 5.74
N GLU A 474 45.65 14.82 5.14
CA GLU A 474 46.21 15.57 4.01
C GLU A 474 45.41 15.25 2.75
N SER A 475 45.12 16.25 1.91
CA SER A 475 44.33 16.11 0.69
C SER A 475 44.76 17.18 -0.33
N THR A 476 44.06 17.24 -1.45
CA THR A 476 44.23 18.28 -2.47
C THR A 476 42.88 18.93 -2.79
N ILE A 477 42.89 20.23 -3.09
CA ILE A 477 41.71 20.96 -3.55
C ILE A 477 41.44 20.59 -5.02
N VAL A 478 40.34 19.91 -5.29
CA VAL A 478 39.97 19.51 -6.66
C VAL A 478 39.05 20.52 -7.33
N GLY A 479 38.25 21.24 -6.53
CA GLY A 479 37.33 22.23 -7.03
C GLY A 479 36.97 23.26 -5.98
N ILE A 480 36.72 24.48 -6.44
CA ILE A 480 36.22 25.60 -5.65
C ILE A 480 35.04 26.19 -6.40
N LEU A 481 33.92 26.42 -5.72
CA LEU A 481 32.80 27.17 -6.24
C LEU A 481 32.53 28.39 -5.36
N VAL A 482 32.16 29.49 -6.00
CA VAL A 482 31.64 30.72 -5.37
C VAL A 482 30.31 31.02 -6.04
N ASP A 483 29.25 31.20 -5.25
CA ASP A 483 27.88 31.42 -5.74
C ASP A 483 27.43 30.36 -6.79
N GLY A 484 27.87 29.11 -6.58
CA GLY A 484 27.56 27.97 -7.45
C GLY A 484 28.32 27.93 -8.78
N VAL A 485 29.30 28.82 -8.99
CA VAL A 485 30.15 28.86 -10.19
C VAL A 485 31.56 28.37 -9.86
N ALA A 486 32.08 27.44 -10.67
CA ALA A 486 33.45 26.94 -10.50
C ALA A 486 34.49 28.05 -10.79
N VAL A 487 35.41 28.28 -9.84
CA VAL A 487 36.47 29.28 -9.94
C VAL A 487 37.84 28.65 -9.70
N PRO A 488 38.92 29.18 -10.31
CA PRO A 488 40.27 28.64 -10.11
C PRO A 488 40.86 29.01 -8.74
N ALA A 489 40.37 30.09 -8.11
CA ALA A 489 40.81 30.58 -6.82
C ALA A 489 39.72 31.43 -6.13
N ALA A 490 39.76 31.53 -4.81
CA ALA A 490 38.90 32.40 -4.00
C ALA A 490 39.67 33.01 -2.81
N GLY A 491 39.37 34.26 -2.46
CA GLY A 491 40.08 35.02 -1.43
C GLY A 491 39.34 35.09 -0.09
N ALA A 492 40.03 35.63 0.92
CA ALA A 492 39.47 35.84 2.26
C ALA A 492 38.15 36.62 2.23
N GLY A 493 37.19 36.18 3.05
CA GLY A 493 35.85 36.73 3.14
C GLY A 493 34.82 36.06 2.23
N SER A 494 35.26 35.31 1.21
CA SER A 494 34.36 34.57 0.31
C SER A 494 33.72 33.38 1.02
N GLU A 495 32.42 33.18 0.78
CA GLU A 495 31.73 31.92 1.01
C GLU A 495 32.04 30.98 -0.16
N VAL A 496 32.45 29.76 0.15
CA VAL A 496 32.97 28.81 -0.82
C VAL A 496 32.38 27.43 -0.61
N GLU A 497 32.21 26.71 -1.71
CA GLU A 497 32.02 25.27 -1.73
C GLU A 497 33.31 24.62 -2.24
N VAL A 498 33.90 23.72 -1.45
CA VAL A 498 35.22 23.13 -1.72
C VAL A 498 35.10 21.63 -1.87
N VAL A 499 35.66 21.09 -2.96
CA VAL A 499 35.76 19.66 -3.23
C VAL A 499 37.20 19.20 -2.99
N LEU A 500 37.36 18.16 -2.19
CA LEU A 500 38.65 17.57 -1.84
C LEU A 500 38.85 16.23 -2.57
N GLY A 501 40.10 15.83 -2.85
CA GLY A 501 40.38 14.50 -3.41
C GLY A 501 40.03 13.35 -2.47
N ARG A 502 40.21 13.58 -1.17
CA ARG A 502 39.80 12.71 -0.05
C ARG A 502 39.47 13.56 1.17
N THR A 503 38.62 13.08 2.08
CA THR A 503 38.19 13.88 3.23
C THR A 503 37.84 13.06 4.48
N PRO A 504 38.20 13.53 5.69
CA PRO A 504 37.71 12.96 6.94
C PRO A 504 36.31 13.47 7.33
N PHE A 505 35.78 14.49 6.63
CA PHE A 505 34.49 15.13 6.96
C PHE A 505 33.31 14.30 6.47
N TYR A 506 32.41 13.97 7.39
CA TYR A 506 31.15 13.28 7.12
C TYR A 506 30.13 14.29 6.60
N ALA A 507 29.62 14.03 5.40
CA ALA A 507 28.52 14.77 4.82
C ALA A 507 27.20 14.43 5.52
N GLU A 508 26.30 15.40 5.70
CA GLU A 508 24.99 15.16 6.27
C GLU A 508 24.28 13.98 5.58
N GLY A 509 23.81 13.02 6.38
CA GLY A 509 23.22 11.80 5.85
C GLY A 509 22.78 10.82 6.94
N GLY A 510 21.71 10.07 6.67
CA GLY A 510 21.19 9.08 7.62
C GLY A 510 20.65 9.69 8.92
N GLY A 511 20.18 10.94 8.87
CA GLY A 511 19.74 11.71 10.05
C GLY A 511 20.89 12.34 10.85
N GLN A 512 22.15 12.02 10.54
CA GLN A 512 23.31 12.64 11.17
C GLN A 512 23.64 14.00 10.53
N LEU A 513 23.75 15.05 11.35
CA LEU A 513 24.21 16.36 10.89
C LEU A 513 25.65 16.32 10.38
N ALA A 514 25.95 17.19 9.44
CA ALA A 514 27.29 17.36 8.88
C ALA A 514 28.34 17.71 9.94
N ASP A 515 29.57 17.30 9.65
CA ASP A 515 30.74 17.81 10.36
C ASP A 515 31.01 19.28 10.10
N GLN A 516 31.77 19.84 11.03
CA GLN A 516 32.37 21.17 10.94
C GLN A 516 33.86 21.04 11.24
N GLY A 517 34.65 22.06 10.92
CA GLY A 517 36.09 22.00 11.11
C GLY A 517 36.81 23.04 10.27
N VAL A 518 38.06 22.75 9.94
CA VAL A 518 38.94 23.71 9.25
C VAL A 518 39.70 23.01 8.12
N LEU A 519 39.88 23.73 7.02
CA LEU A 519 40.84 23.39 5.96
C LEU A 519 42.01 24.38 6.02
N ARG A 520 43.25 23.88 6.05
CA ARG A 520 44.48 24.70 6.10
C ARG A 520 45.37 24.38 4.92
N THR A 521 45.73 25.38 4.12
CA THR A 521 46.82 25.29 3.14
C THR A 521 48.01 26.12 3.61
N SER A 522 49.10 26.14 2.86
CA SER A 522 50.21 27.07 3.14
C SER A 522 49.83 28.55 3.01
N GLY A 523 48.74 28.85 2.30
CA GLY A 523 48.33 30.20 1.92
C GLY A 523 46.94 30.62 2.37
N ALA A 524 46.11 29.71 2.89
CA ALA A 524 44.73 29.99 3.28
C ALA A 524 44.22 29.13 4.44
N GLU A 525 43.22 29.65 5.14
CA GLU A 525 42.45 28.94 6.16
C GLU A 525 40.95 29.11 5.88
N VAL A 526 40.22 28.00 5.87
CA VAL A 526 38.78 27.95 5.57
C VAL A 526 38.04 27.32 6.74
N ASP A 527 37.09 28.04 7.31
CA ASP A 527 36.17 27.49 8.32
C ASP A 527 35.06 26.71 7.59
N VAL A 528 34.99 25.39 7.80
CA VAL A 528 33.95 24.52 7.25
C VAL A 528 32.75 24.51 8.18
N LEU A 529 31.62 24.99 7.67
CA LEU A 529 30.39 25.20 8.43
C LEU A 529 29.33 24.14 8.15
N ASP A 530 29.39 23.50 6.98
CA ASP A 530 28.48 22.46 6.53
C ASP A 530 29.17 21.55 5.50
N VAL A 531 28.74 20.29 5.40
CA VAL A 531 29.28 19.31 4.45
C VAL A 531 28.13 18.50 3.86
N GLN A 532 28.02 18.50 2.54
CA GLN A 532 26.88 17.93 1.83
C GLN A 532 27.35 16.95 0.75
N ALA A 533 26.49 15.99 0.40
CA ALA A 533 26.73 15.03 -0.67
C ALA A 533 25.66 15.16 -1.77
N PRO A 534 25.71 16.24 -2.59
CA PRO A 534 24.65 16.55 -3.57
C PRO A 534 24.55 15.51 -4.69
N LEU A 535 25.65 14.82 -5.00
CA LEU A 535 25.71 13.69 -5.93
C LEU A 535 26.39 12.50 -5.26
N LYS A 536 25.95 11.28 -5.59
CA LYS A 536 26.55 10.05 -5.06
C LYS A 536 28.05 9.99 -5.42
N GLY A 537 28.91 9.96 -4.40
CA GLY A 537 30.36 9.92 -4.58
C GLY A 537 31.05 11.28 -4.58
N LEU A 538 30.28 12.38 -4.46
CA LEU A 538 30.78 13.74 -4.29
C LEU A 538 30.50 14.23 -2.86
N ILE A 539 31.50 14.84 -2.23
CA ILE A 539 31.42 15.46 -0.90
C ILE A 539 31.89 16.90 -1.06
N VAL A 540 31.03 17.84 -0.65
CA VAL A 540 31.20 19.27 -0.82
C VAL A 540 31.27 19.93 0.55
N HIS A 541 32.35 20.65 0.82
CA HIS A 541 32.60 21.35 2.08
C HIS A 541 32.20 22.81 1.89
N ARG A 542 31.18 23.25 2.62
CA ARG A 542 30.69 24.62 2.57
C ARG A 542 31.27 25.41 3.72
N GLY A 543 31.85 26.54 3.41
CA GLY A 543 32.60 27.29 4.40
C GLY A 543 32.91 28.71 4.00
N LYS A 544 33.69 29.37 4.83
CA LYS A 544 34.15 30.73 4.60
C LYS A 544 35.66 30.79 4.68
N ILE A 545 36.29 31.44 3.70
CA ILE A 545 37.73 31.67 3.74
C ILE A 545 38.00 32.73 4.79
N ARG A 546 38.65 32.33 5.89
CA ARG A 546 38.96 33.20 7.01
C ARG A 546 40.15 34.10 6.71
N GLN A 547 41.18 33.56 6.07
CA GLN A 547 42.39 34.27 5.69
C GLN A 547 42.99 33.65 4.42
N GLY A 548 43.64 34.49 3.61
CA GLY A 548 44.44 34.05 2.47
C GLY A 548 43.68 33.89 1.16
N GLU A 549 44.23 33.11 0.24
CA GLU A 549 43.63 32.76 -1.04
C GLU A 549 43.77 31.25 -1.26
N LEU A 550 42.65 30.58 -1.52
CA LEU A 550 42.56 29.15 -1.80
C LEU A 550 42.59 28.93 -3.31
N ARG A 551 43.40 27.99 -3.81
CA ARG A 551 43.48 27.67 -5.25
C ARG A 551 43.21 26.19 -5.51
N VAL A 552 42.62 25.90 -6.67
CA VAL A 552 42.49 24.52 -7.15
C VAL A 552 43.89 23.94 -7.39
N GLY A 553 44.13 22.74 -6.85
CA GLY A 553 45.42 22.05 -6.88
C GLY A 553 46.27 22.22 -5.61
N ASP A 554 45.88 23.11 -4.69
CA ASP A 554 46.62 23.30 -3.43
C ASP A 554 46.58 22.03 -2.57
N GLU A 555 47.70 21.73 -1.92
CA GLU A 555 47.76 20.78 -0.82
C GLU A 555 47.07 21.37 0.41
N VAL A 556 46.23 20.56 1.05
CA VAL A 556 45.38 20.99 2.16
C VAL A 556 45.38 19.97 3.29
N GLN A 557 45.52 20.46 4.51
CA GLN A 557 45.26 19.72 5.73
C GLN A 557 43.80 19.92 6.14
N ALA A 558 43.03 18.84 6.19
CA ALA A 558 41.63 18.83 6.56
C ALA A 558 41.47 18.33 8.00
N GLU A 559 40.84 19.12 8.88
CA GLU A 559 40.70 18.83 10.31
C GLU A 559 39.24 18.97 10.77
N VAL A 560 38.62 17.88 11.22
CA VAL A 560 37.25 17.87 11.75
C VAL A 560 37.23 18.38 13.19
N ASP A 561 36.19 19.10 13.58
CA ASP A 561 35.86 19.38 14.98
C ASP A 561 35.50 18.07 15.70
N VAL A 562 36.50 17.54 16.42
CA VAL A 562 36.41 16.26 17.13
C VAL A 562 35.37 16.30 18.24
N GLU A 563 35.18 17.44 18.91
CA GLU A 563 34.19 17.56 19.99
C GLU A 563 32.78 17.47 19.43
N ARG A 564 32.51 18.21 18.35
CA ARG A 564 31.23 18.14 17.62
C ARG A 564 30.99 16.73 17.09
N ARG A 565 31.97 16.13 16.40
CA ARG A 565 31.86 14.76 15.86
C ARG A 565 31.48 13.77 16.95
N LYS A 566 32.21 13.77 18.07
CA LYS A 566 31.92 12.87 19.20
C LYS A 566 30.54 13.10 19.79
N ALA A 567 30.09 14.37 19.88
CA ALA A 567 28.74 14.67 20.36
C ALA A 567 27.65 14.12 19.45
N ILE A 568 27.83 14.25 18.13
CA ILE A 568 26.92 13.70 17.13
C ILE A 568 26.94 12.17 17.15
N SER A 569 28.12 11.53 17.25
CA SER A 569 28.25 10.07 17.35
C SER A 569 27.55 9.50 18.59
N ARG A 570 27.61 10.21 19.73
CA ARG A 570 26.82 9.84 20.93
C ARG A 570 25.32 9.89 20.65
N SER A 571 24.85 10.97 20.03
CA SER A 571 23.43 11.11 19.63
C SER A 571 22.99 10.01 18.66
N HIS A 572 23.82 9.66 17.67
CA HIS A 572 23.52 8.59 16.71
C HIS A 572 23.46 7.22 17.39
N SER A 573 24.43 6.90 18.25
CA SER A 573 24.41 5.64 19.01
C SER A 573 23.18 5.55 19.91
N ALA A 574 22.81 6.66 20.57
CA ALA A 574 21.60 6.76 21.37
C ALA A 574 20.33 6.50 20.53
N THR A 575 20.26 7.01 19.30
CA THR A 575 19.15 6.73 18.38
C THR A 575 18.96 5.24 18.15
N HIS A 576 20.02 4.47 17.92
CA HIS A 576 19.93 3.01 17.73
C HIS A 576 19.42 2.29 18.99
N LEU A 577 19.92 2.69 20.16
CA LEU A 577 19.49 2.12 21.44
C LEU A 577 18.01 2.41 21.71
N VAL A 578 17.59 3.65 21.50
CA VAL A 578 16.21 4.08 21.70
C VAL A 578 15.27 3.41 20.69
N HIS A 579 15.70 3.26 19.44
CA HIS A 579 14.93 2.51 18.45
C HIS A 579 14.73 1.05 18.89
N ARG A 580 15.79 0.39 19.36
CA ARG A 580 15.70 -0.99 19.85
C ARG A 580 14.78 -1.10 21.07
N GLY A 581 14.89 -0.18 22.02
CA GLY A 581 14.03 -0.14 23.21
C GLY A 581 12.55 0.04 22.82
N PHE A 582 12.24 0.94 21.89
CA PHE A 582 10.86 1.08 21.40
C PHE A 582 10.36 -0.16 20.63
N LYS A 583 11.21 -0.83 19.85
CA LYS A 583 10.83 -2.11 19.22
C LYS A 583 10.56 -3.20 20.25
N ASN A 584 11.32 -3.27 21.33
CA ASN A 584 11.09 -4.24 22.39
C ASN A 584 9.80 -3.95 23.16
N ALA A 585 9.53 -2.67 23.45
CA ALA A 585 8.36 -2.26 24.23
C ALA A 585 7.04 -2.22 23.42
N LEU A 586 7.11 -1.85 22.14
CA LEU A 586 5.94 -1.61 21.27
C LEU A 586 5.82 -2.62 20.13
N GLY A 587 6.79 -3.51 19.95
CA GLY A 587 6.85 -4.50 18.87
C GLY A 587 7.61 -4.03 17.62
N GLU A 588 7.84 -4.96 16.69
CA GLU A 588 8.64 -4.71 15.47
C GLU A 588 8.01 -3.67 14.52
N THR A 589 6.73 -3.35 14.70
CA THR A 589 6.00 -2.31 13.95
C THR A 589 6.40 -0.88 14.34
N ALA A 590 7.17 -0.70 15.40
CA ALA A 590 7.83 0.58 15.75
C ALA A 590 9.04 0.85 14.82
N ALA A 591 8.78 0.93 13.53
CA ALA A 591 9.78 1.23 12.52
C ALA A 591 10.16 2.71 12.55
N GLN A 592 11.43 3.00 12.23
CA GLN A 592 11.91 4.36 12.10
C GLN A 592 11.20 5.08 10.94
N ALA A 593 10.66 6.26 11.24
CA ALA A 593 10.04 7.18 10.28
C ALA A 593 10.92 8.41 10.00
N GLY A 594 11.84 8.76 10.91
CA GLY A 594 12.73 9.91 10.78
C GLY A 594 13.76 9.97 11.89
N SER A 595 14.86 10.69 11.66
CA SER A 595 15.90 10.92 12.68
C SER A 595 16.65 12.22 12.43
N GLU A 596 17.03 12.90 13.50
CA GLU A 596 17.96 14.03 13.51
C GLU A 596 18.95 13.83 14.68
N ASN A 597 20.23 13.67 14.38
CA ASN A 597 21.29 13.46 15.36
C ASN A 597 22.18 14.71 15.38
N SER A 598 22.10 15.48 16.45
CA SER A 598 22.80 16.75 16.61
C SER A 598 23.61 16.79 17.91
N PRO A 599 24.53 17.75 18.09
CA PRO A 599 25.25 17.89 19.35
C PRO A 599 24.29 18.12 20.52
N GLY A 600 24.30 17.21 21.50
CA GLY A 600 23.55 17.36 22.75
C GLY A 600 22.04 17.07 22.68
N ARG A 601 21.49 16.76 21.50
CA ARG A 601 20.11 16.28 21.35
C ARG A 601 19.96 15.39 20.11
N PHE A 602 18.99 14.49 20.14
CA PHE A 602 18.51 13.83 18.95
C PHE A 602 16.97 13.86 18.91
N ARG A 603 16.42 13.73 17.71
CA ARG A 603 15.00 13.48 17.48
C ARG A 603 14.89 12.14 16.78
N PHE A 604 14.02 11.28 17.28
CA PHE A 604 13.72 9.99 16.66
C PHE A 604 12.21 9.89 16.44
N ASP A 605 11.82 9.80 15.18
CA ASP A 605 10.42 9.67 14.77
C ASP A 605 10.19 8.19 14.41
N PHE A 606 9.15 7.57 14.96
CA PHE A 606 8.80 6.18 14.69
C PHE A 606 7.29 5.98 14.58
N THR A 607 6.89 4.90 13.92
CA THR A 607 5.47 4.54 13.79
C THR A 607 4.93 3.97 15.09
N SER A 608 3.85 4.54 15.59
CA SER A 608 3.13 4.05 16.78
C SER A 608 1.63 4.17 16.54
N ALA A 609 0.85 3.23 17.09
CA ALA A 609 -0.61 3.25 17.00
C ALA A 609 -1.25 4.43 17.76
N GLY A 610 -0.48 5.10 18.62
CA GLY A 610 -0.92 6.28 19.37
C GLY A 610 0.21 6.92 20.16
N ALA A 611 -0.14 7.89 21.01
CA ALA A 611 0.82 8.50 21.92
C ALA A 611 1.39 7.45 22.88
N VAL A 612 2.72 7.40 23.01
CA VAL A 612 3.38 6.44 23.89
C VAL A 612 3.09 6.79 25.35
N PRO A 613 2.57 5.84 26.17
CA PRO A 613 2.33 6.08 27.58
C PRO A 613 3.61 6.47 28.31
N ALA A 614 3.49 7.38 29.30
CA ALA A 614 4.63 7.83 30.09
C ALA A 614 5.32 6.72 30.91
N SER A 615 4.65 5.58 31.14
CA SER A 615 5.27 4.39 31.72
C SER A 615 6.21 3.71 30.74
N VAL A 616 5.75 3.49 29.49
CA VAL A 616 6.57 2.87 28.44
C VAL A 616 7.80 3.73 28.11
N LEU A 617 7.64 5.06 28.10
CA LEU A 617 8.79 5.96 27.93
C LEU A 617 9.84 5.75 29.03
N ARG A 618 9.41 5.55 30.28
CA ARG A 618 10.31 5.26 31.41
C ARG A 618 10.95 3.89 31.29
N ASP A 619 10.18 2.87 30.91
CA ASP A 619 10.71 1.51 30.73
C ASP A 619 11.79 1.47 29.64
N VAL A 620 11.56 2.17 28.52
CA VAL A 620 12.54 2.31 27.43
C VAL A 620 13.77 3.11 27.90
N GLU A 621 13.57 4.19 28.66
CA GLU A 621 14.68 4.96 29.24
C GLU A 621 15.53 4.10 30.18
N ASP A 622 14.90 3.31 31.05
CA ASP A 622 15.58 2.39 31.98
C ASP A 622 16.32 1.27 31.24
N GLU A 623 15.72 0.70 30.19
CA GLU A 623 16.36 -0.31 29.33
C GLU A 623 17.60 0.27 28.65
N VAL A 624 17.48 1.43 28.02
CA VAL A 624 18.60 2.10 27.32
C VAL A 624 19.72 2.40 28.31
N ASN A 625 19.40 2.94 29.49
CA ASN A 625 20.40 3.22 30.53
C ASN A 625 21.07 1.95 31.05
N SER A 626 20.32 0.85 31.19
CA SER A 626 20.88 -0.46 31.57
C SER A 626 21.86 -0.99 30.52
N VAL A 627 21.53 -0.86 29.23
CA VAL A 627 22.42 -1.25 28.13
C VAL A 627 23.68 -0.38 28.11
N LEU A 628 23.54 0.93 28.30
CA LEU A 628 24.67 1.87 28.34
C LEU A 628 25.70 1.52 29.43
N ILE A 629 25.26 1.06 30.60
CA ILE A 629 26.14 0.65 31.70
C ILE A 629 27.03 -0.54 31.32
N ASN A 630 26.59 -1.38 30.39
CA ASN A 630 27.33 -2.59 29.99
C ASN A 630 28.48 -2.33 29.01
N ASP A 631 28.62 -1.12 28.47
CA ASP A 631 29.71 -0.70 27.56
C ASP A 631 29.98 -1.71 26.44
N LEU A 632 28.90 -2.12 25.76
CA LEU A 632 28.97 -3.11 24.68
C LEU A 632 29.78 -2.59 23.49
N GLN A 633 30.54 -3.47 22.82
CA GLN A 633 31.23 -3.11 21.57
C GLN A 633 30.22 -2.82 20.45
N VAL A 634 30.44 -1.72 19.74
CA VAL A 634 29.63 -1.24 18.60
C VAL A 634 30.47 -1.19 17.34
#